data_AF-G2SWX7-F1
#
_entry.id   AF-G2SWX7-F1
#
_cell.length_a   1.000
_cell.length_b   1.000
_cell.length_c   1.000
_cell.angle_alpha   90.00
_cell.angle_beta   90.00
_cell.angle_gamma   90.00
#
_symmetry.space_group_name_H-M   'P 1'
#
loop_
_entity.id
_entity.type
_entity.pdbx_description
1 polymer ?
#
loop_
_entity_poly.entity_id
_entity_poly.type
_entity_poly.pdbx_seq_one_letter_code
_entity_poly.pdbx_strand_id
1 'polypeptide(L)'
;MGKIFKNMIPYWKPLILVLLLLFVQAWCDLSLPAYTSDIIDVGIQNQGIKHILPEALTPEEYEKAELLMTDEETASWEESYALNGSVYERNVTGEERLEELDDTFLVPLLMNYQMSAMEESTFKKLMAEQMHTDESALDGMTIEQIGASMGVELKTFEKETQNEDGNTTTVTCVDMRDLLQAMVSGGMLEKDQLLSMRGELNSMLDAMGSSLVKSMGVAYAAGCDAAAGVDVEAIQKSYLWKAGLKMVGMALIMGIATVLVGFIGARIGAGIGRDLRGKIFKRVVSFSNAEMDRFSTASLITRSTNDIQQIQMTCAILIRMVAYAPILGIGGILKVLQTGAGMGWIIVLAVLVILGYVMVLMAVAMPRFKLMQKLVDRINLVAREILTGLSVIRAFGREKKEEQRFDDANRDLTKTMLFTNRVMTFMMPGMMMIMNVLTVGIVWFGAHKIDQGTMQVGSMTAFITYAMMIVMAFLMLAAMSIMLPRAAVAAERIDEVIRTQSSIAEPMQPEKIKEHRGVICFSHVNFRYPNAQEDVLSDIDFVAEPGKTTAIIGSTGCGKSTLVNLIPRLYDVTGGSITMDGIDIRKLAMAELREEIGFVPQKGVLFSGTIASNLRFGKDDATDEQIREAAEIAQASDFIAEKKEGYDSAIAQGGSNVSGGQKQRLAIARAIAKQPQVFIFDDSFSALDLKTDAALRRALAKKVVDKTVIIVAQRISTILHADQILVLNDGRIVGKGTHEELLRGCETYREIARSQMSAKELGMEEQEVSVNE
;
A
#
# COMPACT_ATOMS: atom_id res chain seq x y z
N MET A 1 0.66 4.38 13.28
CA MET A 1 1.88 4.44 12.42
C MET A 1 3.07 3.70 13.00
N GLY A 2 3.52 3.97 14.23
CA GLY A 2 4.73 3.33 14.80
C GLY A 2 4.77 1.79 14.75
N LYS A 3 3.61 1.12 14.86
CA LYS A 3 3.51 -0.35 14.76
C LYS A 3 3.83 -0.90 13.36
N ILE A 4 3.51 -0.16 12.29
CA ILE A 4 3.83 -0.53 10.91
C ILE A 4 5.34 -0.43 10.70
N PHE A 5 5.94 0.71 11.07
CA PHE A 5 7.37 0.94 10.92
C PHE A 5 8.23 -0.02 11.75
N LYS A 6 7.76 -0.45 12.92
CA LYS A 6 8.48 -1.45 13.74
C LYS A 6 8.74 -2.75 12.97
N ASN A 7 7.82 -3.15 12.09
CA ASN A 7 7.98 -4.35 11.27
C ASN A 7 8.93 -4.14 10.08
N MET A 8 9.24 -2.90 9.72
CA MET A 8 10.21 -2.56 8.67
C MET A 8 11.65 -2.50 9.18
N ILE A 9 11.88 -2.35 10.50
CA ILE A 9 13.21 -2.26 11.11
C ILE A 9 14.17 -3.39 10.69
N PRO A 10 13.76 -4.68 10.63
CA PRO A 10 14.64 -5.75 10.18
C PRO A 10 15.16 -5.56 8.74
N TYR A 11 14.47 -4.75 7.94
CA TYR A 11 14.74 -4.49 6.53
C TYR A 11 15.38 -3.10 6.30
N TRP A 12 16.03 -2.52 7.30
CA TRP A 12 16.63 -1.18 7.20
C TRP A 12 17.68 -1.03 6.07
N LYS A 13 18.54 -2.03 5.86
CA LYS A 13 19.56 -2.02 4.78
C LYS A 13 18.93 -1.89 3.38
N PRO A 14 18.01 -2.78 2.95
CA PRO A 14 17.36 -2.64 1.65
C PRO A 14 16.46 -1.39 1.57
N LEU A 15 15.94 -0.89 2.70
CA LEU A 15 15.19 0.37 2.73
C LEU A 15 16.07 1.59 2.39
N ILE A 16 17.30 1.66 2.92
CA ILE A 16 18.27 2.71 2.58
C ILE A 16 18.63 2.64 1.09
N LEU A 17 18.87 1.43 0.56
CA LEU A 17 19.14 1.24 -0.87
C LEU A 17 17.98 1.73 -1.74
N VAL A 18 16.73 1.44 -1.35
CA VAL A 18 15.56 1.96 -2.07
C VAL A 18 15.50 3.49 -2.02
N LEU A 19 15.74 4.11 -0.87
CA LEU A 19 15.75 5.57 -0.77
C LEU A 19 16.81 6.19 -1.70
N LEU A 20 18.02 5.64 -1.75
CA LEU A 20 19.06 6.09 -2.68
C LEU A 20 18.62 5.94 -4.14
N LEU A 21 18.04 4.80 -4.51
CA LEU A 21 17.52 4.58 -5.87
C LEU A 21 16.36 5.52 -6.22
N LEU A 22 15.51 5.87 -5.26
CA LEU A 22 14.43 6.85 -5.47
C LEU A 22 14.98 8.25 -5.70
N PHE A 23 16.07 8.65 -5.02
CA PHE A 23 16.75 9.91 -5.30
C PHE A 23 17.36 9.91 -6.70
N VAL A 24 18.02 8.81 -7.12
CA VAL A 24 18.53 8.68 -8.49
C VAL A 24 17.38 8.76 -9.51
N GLN A 25 16.28 8.05 -9.26
CA GLN A 25 15.11 8.07 -10.11
C GLN A 25 14.53 9.49 -10.23
N ALA A 26 14.32 10.17 -9.11
CA ALA A 26 13.77 11.53 -9.09
C ALA A 26 14.72 12.54 -9.73
N TRP A 27 16.03 12.37 -9.55
CA TRP A 27 17.04 13.21 -10.21
C TRP A 27 16.98 13.08 -11.73
N CYS A 28 16.90 11.85 -12.26
CA CYS A 28 16.74 11.62 -13.69
C CYS A 28 15.44 12.24 -14.21
N ASP A 29 14.32 11.99 -13.54
CA ASP A 29 12.99 12.49 -13.90
C ASP A 29 12.98 14.03 -13.92
N LEU A 30 13.56 14.67 -12.90
CA LEU A 30 13.69 16.14 -12.79
C LEU A 30 14.75 16.76 -13.71
N SER A 31 15.61 15.96 -14.34
CA SER A 31 16.59 16.49 -15.31
C SER A 31 16.03 16.51 -16.73
N LEU A 32 15.07 15.64 -17.04
CA LEU A 32 14.48 15.56 -18.38
C LEU A 32 13.86 16.88 -18.85
N PRO A 33 13.07 17.62 -18.05
CA PRO A 33 12.51 18.88 -18.51
C PRO A 33 13.56 19.94 -18.80
N ALA A 34 14.67 19.97 -18.04
CA ALA A 34 15.78 20.87 -18.33
C ALA A 34 16.43 20.52 -19.67
N TYR A 35 16.70 19.25 -19.96
CA TYR A 35 17.23 18.86 -21.27
C TYR A 35 16.26 19.14 -22.42
N THR A 36 14.95 19.01 -22.19
CA THR A 36 13.94 19.44 -23.17
C THR A 36 14.02 20.95 -23.41
N SER A 37 14.20 21.75 -22.36
CA SER A 37 14.47 23.19 -22.46
C SER A 37 15.68 23.46 -23.34
N ASP A 38 16.82 22.82 -23.02
CA ASP A 38 18.07 23.01 -23.75
C ASP A 38 17.97 22.60 -25.22
N ILE A 39 17.18 21.56 -25.54
CA ILE A 39 16.93 21.15 -26.93
C ILE A 39 16.17 22.23 -27.68
N ILE A 40 15.19 22.87 -27.04
CA ILE A 40 14.37 23.92 -27.66
C ILE A 40 15.20 25.22 -27.76
N ASP A 41 15.72 25.68 -26.64
CA ASP A 41 16.38 27.00 -26.52
C ASP A 41 17.74 27.01 -27.22
N VAL A 42 18.62 26.05 -26.91
CA VAL A 42 19.96 25.98 -27.51
C VAL A 42 19.90 25.25 -28.86
N GLY A 43 19.25 24.09 -28.90
CA GLY A 43 19.28 23.22 -30.09
C GLY A 43 18.49 23.76 -31.28
N ILE A 44 17.24 24.19 -31.05
CA ILE A 44 16.35 24.63 -32.14
C ILE A 44 16.43 26.13 -32.35
N GLN A 45 16.23 26.95 -31.32
CA GLN A 45 16.22 28.41 -31.47
C GLN A 45 17.60 28.99 -31.77
N ASN A 46 18.63 28.53 -31.06
CA ASN A 46 20.01 29.02 -31.22
C ASN A 46 20.91 28.13 -32.11
N GLN A 47 20.33 27.25 -32.93
CA GLN A 47 21.07 26.41 -33.89
C GLN A 47 22.20 25.54 -33.28
N GLY A 48 22.11 25.18 -32.00
CA GLY A 48 23.12 24.38 -31.28
C GLY A 48 24.27 25.20 -30.68
N ILE A 49 24.27 26.52 -30.87
CA ILE A 49 25.30 27.43 -30.35
C ILE A 49 24.88 27.91 -28.96
N LYS A 50 25.79 27.78 -28.00
CA LYS A 50 25.55 28.14 -26.58
C LYS A 50 26.05 29.53 -26.20
N HIS A 51 27.09 29.98 -26.88
CA HIS A 51 27.91 31.13 -26.51
C HIS A 51 27.83 32.19 -27.60
N ILE A 52 27.99 33.45 -27.23
CA ILE A 52 27.91 34.58 -28.17
C ILE A 52 29.22 34.78 -28.94
N LEU A 53 30.31 34.11 -28.52
CA LEU A 53 31.59 34.10 -29.22
C LEU A 53 31.53 33.08 -30.37
N PRO A 54 31.72 33.48 -31.64
CA PRO A 54 31.84 32.56 -32.77
C PRO A 54 32.96 31.52 -32.59
N GLU A 55 32.85 30.37 -33.26
CA GLU A 55 33.95 29.42 -33.40
C GLU A 55 34.99 29.90 -34.42
N ALA A 56 34.55 30.57 -35.49
CA ALA A 56 35.42 31.15 -36.50
C ALA A 56 34.91 32.51 -37.02
N LEU A 57 35.85 33.38 -37.38
CA LEU A 57 35.60 34.74 -37.87
C LEU A 57 36.41 35.00 -39.15
N THR A 58 35.84 35.76 -40.07
CA THR A 58 36.60 36.32 -41.20
C THR A 58 37.51 37.45 -40.69
N PRO A 59 38.66 37.72 -41.33
CA PRO A 59 39.54 38.83 -40.92
C PRO A 59 38.84 40.19 -40.89
N GLU A 60 37.92 40.43 -41.84
CA GLU A 60 37.12 41.66 -41.89
C GLU A 60 36.17 41.78 -40.69
N GLU A 61 35.48 40.69 -40.32
CA GLU A 61 34.54 40.69 -39.20
C GLU A 61 35.28 40.76 -37.85
N TYR A 62 36.48 40.17 -37.76
CA TYR A 62 37.37 40.26 -36.60
C TYR A 62 37.78 41.72 -36.33
N GLU A 63 38.24 42.46 -37.35
CA GLU A 63 38.63 43.88 -37.21
C GLU A 63 37.42 44.78 -36.92
N LYS A 64 36.27 44.51 -37.55
CA LYS A 64 35.03 45.28 -37.31
C LYS A 64 34.49 45.10 -35.89
N ALA A 65 34.64 43.92 -35.29
CA ALA A 65 34.24 43.67 -33.91
C ALA A 65 35.07 44.47 -32.88
N GLU A 66 36.37 44.68 -33.14
CA GLU A 66 37.26 45.45 -32.25
C GLU A 66 36.90 46.95 -32.19
N LEU A 67 36.24 47.50 -33.21
CA LEU A 67 35.90 48.92 -33.33
C LEU A 67 35.11 49.46 -32.12
N LEU A 68 34.31 48.60 -31.48
CA LEU A 68 33.39 48.95 -30.39
C LEU A 68 33.86 48.44 -29.02
N MET A 69 35.04 47.83 -28.96
CA MET A 69 35.63 47.30 -27.73
C MET A 69 36.50 48.34 -27.01
N THR A 70 36.49 48.28 -25.69
CA THR A 70 37.47 48.98 -24.83
C THR A 70 38.84 48.35 -24.97
N ASP A 71 39.89 49.02 -24.49
CA ASP A 71 41.26 48.49 -24.61
C ASP A 71 41.45 47.19 -23.79
N GLU A 72 40.75 47.03 -22.66
CA GLU A 72 40.74 45.78 -21.88
C GLU A 72 40.00 44.63 -22.58
N GLU A 73 38.87 44.94 -23.22
CA GLU A 73 38.11 43.97 -24.03
C GLU A 73 38.89 43.56 -25.28
N THR A 74 39.58 44.50 -25.93
CA THR A 74 40.40 44.24 -27.13
C THR A 74 41.54 43.29 -26.79
N ALA A 75 42.26 43.50 -25.68
CA ALA A 75 43.30 42.58 -25.23
C ALA A 75 42.74 41.17 -24.94
N SER A 76 41.55 41.09 -24.34
CA SER A 76 40.87 39.81 -24.08
C SER A 76 40.38 39.14 -25.37
N TRP A 77 40.02 39.92 -26.39
CA TRP A 77 39.57 39.46 -27.70
C TRP A 77 40.72 38.86 -28.50
N GLU A 78 41.86 39.57 -28.55
CA GLU A 78 43.11 39.09 -29.16
C GLU A 78 43.62 37.81 -28.49
N GLU A 79 43.50 37.69 -27.16
CA GLU A 79 43.85 36.46 -26.45
C GLU A 79 42.90 35.29 -26.76
N SER A 80 41.66 35.58 -27.19
CA SER A 80 40.61 34.57 -27.38
C SER A 80 40.61 33.93 -28.78
N TYR A 81 41.29 34.52 -29.75
CA TYR A 81 41.34 34.03 -31.14
C TYR A 81 42.77 33.87 -31.66
N ALA A 82 42.97 32.91 -32.55
CA ALA A 82 44.23 32.71 -33.25
C ALA A 82 43.98 32.63 -34.76
N LEU A 83 44.82 33.29 -35.55
CA LEU A 83 44.74 33.21 -37.01
C LEU A 83 45.14 31.81 -37.48
N ASN A 84 44.20 31.08 -38.09
CA ASN A 84 44.41 29.75 -38.64
C ASN A 84 44.02 29.73 -40.13
N GLY A 85 45.01 29.84 -41.01
CA GLY A 85 44.78 29.91 -42.46
C GLY A 85 44.20 31.25 -42.89
N SER A 86 42.94 31.27 -43.34
CA SER A 86 42.23 32.47 -43.84
C SER A 86 41.15 33.01 -42.90
N VAL A 87 41.01 32.42 -41.70
CA VAL A 87 40.00 32.77 -40.69
C VAL A 87 40.65 32.82 -39.30
N TYR A 88 40.06 33.59 -38.39
CA TYR A 88 40.40 33.59 -36.97
C TYR A 88 39.58 32.51 -36.27
N GLU A 89 40.22 31.53 -35.62
CA GLU A 89 39.54 30.48 -34.87
C GLU A 89 39.64 30.76 -33.37
N ARG A 90 38.56 30.49 -32.64
CA ARG A 90 38.52 30.66 -31.18
C ARG A 90 39.43 29.63 -30.50
N ASN A 91 40.37 30.09 -29.70
CA ASN A 91 41.31 29.21 -28.98
C ASN A 91 40.79 28.79 -27.59
N VAL A 92 39.77 29.50 -27.05
CA VAL A 92 39.15 29.22 -25.76
C VAL A 92 38.06 28.15 -25.90
N THR A 93 38.18 27.06 -25.13
CA THR A 93 37.24 25.94 -25.14
C THR A 93 36.63 25.61 -23.76
N GLY A 94 37.04 26.30 -22.69
CA GLY A 94 36.54 26.05 -21.34
C GLY A 94 35.18 26.72 -21.10
N GLU A 95 34.18 25.95 -20.64
CA GLU A 95 32.78 26.44 -20.48
C GLU A 95 32.68 27.61 -19.50
N GLU A 96 33.36 27.56 -18.36
CA GLU A 96 33.37 28.63 -17.35
C GLU A 96 34.01 29.93 -17.88
N ARG A 97 35.09 29.82 -18.65
CA ARG A 97 35.73 30.99 -19.27
C ARG A 97 34.88 31.55 -20.42
N LEU A 98 34.21 30.69 -21.18
CA LEU A 98 33.29 31.13 -22.24
C LEU A 98 32.06 31.86 -21.67
N GLU A 99 31.54 31.44 -20.52
CA GLU A 99 30.47 32.18 -19.83
C GLU A 99 30.93 33.56 -19.36
N GLU A 100 32.14 33.67 -18.80
CA GLU A 100 32.71 34.96 -18.39
C GLU A 100 32.94 35.90 -19.60
N LEU A 101 33.42 35.34 -20.71
CA LEU A 101 33.61 36.09 -21.95
C LEU A 101 32.28 36.46 -22.63
N ASP A 102 31.24 35.61 -22.51
CA ASP A 102 29.90 35.94 -23.00
C ASP A 102 29.39 37.22 -22.31
N ASP A 103 29.51 37.33 -20.99
CA ASP A 103 29.07 38.53 -20.26
C ASP A 103 29.91 39.77 -20.60
N THR A 104 31.21 39.58 -20.80
CA THR A 104 32.16 40.65 -21.16
C THR A 104 31.88 41.21 -22.56
N PHE A 105 31.66 40.34 -23.54
CA PHE A 105 31.53 40.71 -24.94
C PHE A 105 30.09 40.92 -25.41
N LEU A 106 29.08 40.71 -24.56
CA LEU A 106 27.67 40.80 -24.92
C LEU A 106 27.31 42.14 -25.57
N VAL A 107 27.67 43.23 -24.91
CA VAL A 107 27.37 44.59 -25.36
C VAL A 107 28.11 44.94 -26.66
N PRO A 108 29.46 44.83 -26.74
CA PRO A 108 30.19 45.22 -27.95
C PRO A 108 29.82 44.36 -29.18
N LEU A 109 29.66 43.04 -29.02
CA LEU A 109 29.31 42.17 -30.15
C LEU A 109 27.89 42.38 -30.64
N LEU A 110 26.94 42.63 -29.74
CA LEU A 110 25.56 42.89 -30.15
C LEU A 110 25.42 44.25 -30.82
N MET A 111 26.14 45.26 -30.35
CA MET A 111 26.23 46.55 -31.05
C MET A 111 26.84 46.39 -32.44
N ASN A 112 27.94 45.63 -32.55
CA ASN A 112 28.55 45.29 -33.84
C ASN A 112 27.52 44.61 -34.76
N TYR A 113 26.76 43.65 -34.24
CA TYR A 113 25.72 42.95 -35.00
C TYR A 113 24.59 43.89 -35.46
N GLN A 114 24.07 44.76 -34.60
CA GLN A 114 23.01 45.69 -34.98
C GLN A 114 23.48 46.68 -36.06
N MET A 115 24.73 47.11 -36.01
CA MET A 115 25.31 48.01 -37.03
C MET A 115 25.61 47.29 -38.35
N SER A 116 25.85 45.98 -38.32
CA SER A 116 26.13 45.18 -39.53
C SER A 116 24.96 45.10 -40.49
N ALA A 117 23.72 45.23 -40.00
CA ALA A 117 22.50 45.03 -40.78
C ALA A 117 21.40 46.02 -40.34
N MET A 118 21.65 47.32 -40.53
CA MET A 118 20.66 48.36 -40.23
C MET A 118 19.70 48.55 -41.40
N GLU A 119 18.39 48.57 -41.13
CA GLU A 119 17.38 48.82 -42.18
C GLU A 119 17.51 50.22 -42.79
N GLU A 120 17.25 50.34 -44.10
CA GLU A 120 17.33 51.60 -44.85
C GLU A 120 16.52 52.74 -44.23
N SER A 121 15.30 52.46 -43.77
CA SER A 121 14.41 53.43 -43.11
C SER A 121 15.04 54.00 -41.84
N THR A 122 15.56 53.10 -40.99
CA THR A 122 16.22 53.43 -39.72
C THR A 122 17.51 54.20 -39.96
N PHE A 123 18.29 53.79 -40.96
CA PHE A 123 19.51 54.49 -41.38
C PHE A 123 19.22 55.92 -41.85
N LYS A 124 18.23 56.10 -42.74
CA LYS A 124 17.83 57.44 -43.23
C LYS A 124 17.36 58.34 -42.10
N LYS A 125 16.61 57.81 -41.14
CA LYS A 125 16.18 58.54 -39.95
C LYS A 125 17.34 59.00 -39.07
N LEU A 126 18.29 58.10 -38.80
CA LEU A 126 19.52 58.43 -38.05
C LEU A 126 20.37 59.50 -38.75
N MET A 127 20.53 59.38 -40.07
CA MET A 127 21.28 60.37 -40.86
C MET A 127 20.57 61.72 -40.92
N ALA A 128 19.24 61.75 -41.04
CA ALA A 128 18.44 62.97 -40.99
C ALA A 128 18.65 63.74 -39.68
N GLU A 129 18.64 63.00 -38.56
CA GLU A 129 18.84 63.54 -37.21
C GLU A 129 20.27 64.09 -37.02
N GLN A 130 21.28 63.35 -37.50
CA GLN A 130 22.69 63.75 -37.43
C GLN A 130 23.04 64.92 -38.36
N MET A 131 22.40 65.03 -39.52
CA MET A 131 22.55 66.15 -40.46
C MET A 131 21.66 67.36 -40.12
N HIS A 132 20.83 67.27 -39.08
CA HIS A 132 19.85 68.30 -38.71
C HIS A 132 18.90 68.69 -39.86
N THR A 133 18.43 67.70 -40.62
CA THR A 133 17.54 67.86 -41.78
C THR A 133 16.28 67.01 -41.63
N ASP A 134 15.18 67.38 -42.30
CA ASP A 134 13.95 66.57 -42.28
C ASP A 134 14.13 65.24 -43.03
N GLU A 135 13.56 64.16 -42.48
CA GLU A 135 13.62 62.78 -43.01
C GLU A 135 13.17 62.71 -44.49
N SER A 136 12.16 63.50 -44.86
CA SER A 136 11.65 63.61 -46.24
C SER A 136 12.66 64.13 -47.27
N ALA A 137 13.75 64.78 -46.84
CA ALA A 137 14.81 65.23 -47.73
C ALA A 137 15.70 64.07 -48.22
N LEU A 138 15.74 62.97 -47.46
CA LEU A 138 16.56 61.78 -47.74
C LEU A 138 15.77 60.66 -48.43
N ASP A 139 14.43 60.74 -48.47
CA ASP A 139 13.57 59.75 -49.14
C ASP A 139 13.88 59.59 -50.64
N GLY A 140 14.31 60.67 -51.30
CA GLY A 140 14.66 60.69 -52.73
C GLY A 140 16.10 60.29 -53.06
N MET A 141 16.95 60.04 -52.07
CA MET A 141 18.36 59.65 -52.25
C MET A 141 18.54 58.15 -52.01
N THR A 142 19.39 57.51 -52.82
CA THR A 142 19.84 56.13 -52.53
C THR A 142 20.89 56.15 -51.41
N ILE A 143 20.99 55.07 -50.63
CA ILE A 143 21.99 54.96 -49.54
C ILE A 143 23.41 55.19 -50.07
N GLU A 144 23.72 54.71 -51.28
CA GLU A 144 25.00 54.91 -51.96
C GLU A 144 25.28 56.41 -52.23
N GLN A 145 24.25 57.19 -52.57
CA GLN A 145 24.36 58.65 -52.76
C GLN A 145 24.54 59.38 -51.43
N ILE A 146 23.90 58.91 -50.36
CA ILE A 146 24.06 59.46 -49.00
C ILE A 146 25.50 59.20 -48.54
N GLY A 147 26.00 57.98 -48.67
CA GLY A 147 27.38 57.61 -48.37
C GLY A 147 28.40 58.42 -49.18
N ALA A 148 28.19 58.55 -50.49
CA ALA A 148 29.06 59.35 -51.36
C ALA A 148 29.10 60.83 -50.95
N SER A 149 28.00 61.38 -50.43
CA SER A 149 27.97 62.76 -49.92
C SER A 149 28.78 62.96 -48.63
N MET A 150 29.01 61.87 -47.88
CA MET A 150 29.85 61.82 -46.68
C MET A 150 31.27 61.30 -46.96
N GLY A 151 31.60 60.99 -48.22
CA GLY A 151 32.92 60.49 -48.61
C GLY A 151 33.16 59.01 -48.34
N VAL A 152 32.09 58.21 -48.18
CA VAL A 152 32.17 56.77 -47.85
C VAL A 152 31.40 55.93 -48.86
N GLU A 153 31.98 54.82 -49.30
CA GLU A 153 31.32 53.88 -50.21
C GLU A 153 30.45 52.90 -49.40
N LEU A 154 29.18 53.26 -49.18
CA LEU A 154 28.22 52.40 -48.49
C LEU A 154 27.57 51.42 -49.46
N LYS A 155 27.61 50.12 -49.13
CA LYS A 155 26.95 49.06 -49.90
C LYS A 155 25.66 48.66 -49.21
N THR A 156 24.63 48.41 -50.00
CA THR A 156 23.37 47.83 -49.53
C THR A 156 23.34 46.34 -49.83
N PHE A 157 22.65 45.59 -48.98
CA PHE A 157 22.36 44.18 -49.21
C PHE A 157 20.93 43.88 -48.78
N GLU A 158 20.32 42.90 -49.44
CA GLU A 158 18.97 42.46 -49.12
C GLU A 158 19.01 41.37 -48.04
N LYS A 159 18.20 41.54 -46.99
CA LYS A 159 18.01 40.54 -45.93
C LYS A 159 16.55 40.13 -45.87
N GLU A 160 16.30 38.83 -45.74
CA GLU A 160 14.96 38.32 -45.46
C GLU A 160 14.63 38.49 -43.98
N THR A 161 13.60 39.27 -43.68
CA THR A 161 13.04 39.49 -42.34
C THR A 161 11.61 38.98 -42.29
N GLN A 162 11.13 38.55 -41.12
CA GLN A 162 9.72 38.21 -40.94
C GLN A 162 8.98 39.41 -40.35
N ASN A 163 7.91 39.83 -41.01
CA ASN A 163 7.00 40.86 -40.48
C ASN A 163 6.19 40.32 -39.29
N GLU A 164 5.50 41.21 -38.55
CA GLU A 164 4.64 40.88 -37.40
C GLU A 164 3.58 39.79 -37.70
N ASP A 165 3.18 39.63 -38.97
CA ASP A 165 2.23 38.60 -39.43
C ASP A 165 2.88 37.26 -39.84
N GLY A 166 4.20 37.10 -39.70
CA GLY A 166 4.95 35.88 -40.04
C GLY A 166 5.27 35.69 -41.53
N ASN A 167 5.02 36.70 -42.36
CA ASN A 167 5.40 36.71 -43.78
C ASN A 167 6.85 37.17 -43.94
N THR A 168 7.62 36.45 -44.75
CA THR A 168 8.98 36.86 -45.15
C THR A 168 8.92 38.06 -46.09
N THR A 169 9.51 39.17 -45.67
CA THR A 169 9.72 40.38 -46.45
C THR A 169 11.22 40.60 -46.65
N THR A 170 11.59 41.03 -47.85
CA THR A 170 12.97 41.41 -48.15
C THR A 170 13.13 42.88 -47.77
N VAL A 171 14.01 43.17 -46.81
CA VAL A 171 14.38 44.52 -46.41
C VAL A 171 15.78 44.85 -46.93
N THR A 172 15.94 46.07 -47.43
CA THR A 172 17.25 46.60 -47.80
C THR A 172 17.98 47.07 -46.54
N CYS A 173 19.14 46.51 -46.28
CA CYS A 173 20.01 46.85 -45.15
C CYS A 173 21.30 47.52 -45.63
N VAL A 174 21.93 48.25 -44.72
CA VAL A 174 23.26 48.86 -44.88
C VAL A 174 24.16 48.50 -43.70
N ASP A 175 25.44 48.26 -44.00
CA ASP A 175 26.47 48.08 -42.97
C ASP A 175 26.97 49.46 -42.51
N MET A 176 26.55 49.89 -41.32
CA MET A 176 26.91 51.18 -40.73
C MET A 176 28.36 51.20 -40.22
N ARG A 177 29.00 50.03 -40.09
CA ARG A 177 30.36 49.91 -39.55
C ARG A 177 31.38 50.49 -40.51
N ASP A 178 31.14 50.38 -41.82
CA ASP A 178 31.99 50.97 -42.86
C ASP A 178 31.98 52.51 -42.76
N LEU A 179 30.84 53.12 -42.42
CA LEU A 179 30.73 54.56 -42.15
C LEU A 179 31.54 54.96 -40.91
N LEU A 180 31.35 54.24 -39.81
CA LEU A 180 32.04 54.53 -38.54
C LEU A 180 33.56 54.37 -38.68
N GLN A 181 34.00 53.32 -39.35
CA GLN A 181 35.43 53.09 -39.61
C GLN A 181 36.03 54.22 -40.47
N ALA A 182 35.30 54.72 -41.46
CA ALA A 182 35.71 55.87 -42.26
C ALA A 182 35.74 57.19 -41.46
N MET A 183 34.78 57.40 -40.54
CA MET A 183 34.75 58.59 -39.68
C MET A 183 35.88 58.59 -38.64
N VAL A 184 36.21 57.42 -38.07
CA VAL A 184 37.33 57.25 -37.13
C VAL A 184 38.67 57.42 -37.85
N SER A 185 38.87 56.75 -39.00
CA SER A 185 40.11 56.87 -39.78
C SER A 185 40.31 58.25 -40.41
N GLY A 186 39.21 58.97 -40.71
CA GLY A 186 39.21 60.36 -41.15
C GLY A 186 39.39 61.40 -40.02
N GLY A 187 39.49 60.98 -38.75
CA GLY A 187 39.68 61.85 -37.60
C GLY A 187 38.47 62.71 -37.21
N MET A 188 37.28 62.39 -37.73
CA MET A 188 36.03 63.11 -37.44
C MET A 188 35.36 62.67 -36.13
N LEU A 189 35.77 61.52 -35.58
CA LEU A 189 35.20 60.93 -34.36
C LEU A 189 36.33 60.28 -33.54
N GLU A 190 36.50 60.68 -32.28
CA GLU A 190 37.48 60.06 -31.37
C GLU A 190 36.92 58.77 -30.75
N LYS A 191 37.78 57.78 -30.47
CA LYS A 191 37.39 56.48 -29.88
C LYS A 191 36.61 56.65 -28.57
N ASP A 192 36.96 57.65 -27.75
CA ASP A 192 36.26 57.97 -26.51
C ASP A 192 34.82 58.47 -26.72
N GLN A 193 34.53 59.16 -27.83
CA GLN A 193 33.17 59.59 -28.18
C GLN A 193 32.31 58.39 -28.62
N LEU A 194 32.90 57.44 -29.35
CA LEU A 194 32.27 56.17 -29.73
C LEU A 194 31.91 55.32 -28.50
N LEU A 195 32.80 55.26 -27.52
CA LEU A 195 32.55 54.58 -26.24
C LEU A 195 31.49 55.29 -25.38
N SER A 196 31.30 56.59 -25.51
CA SER A 196 30.22 57.31 -24.81
C SER A 196 28.83 56.94 -25.32
N MET A 197 28.68 56.64 -26.63
CA MET A 197 27.43 56.15 -27.23
C MET A 197 27.06 54.75 -26.73
N ARG A 198 28.05 53.95 -26.29
CA ARG A 198 27.83 52.65 -25.65
C ARG A 198 27.02 52.77 -24.36
N GLY A 199 27.23 53.82 -23.56
CA GLY A 199 26.54 54.00 -22.27
C GLY A 199 25.02 54.15 -22.41
N GLU A 200 24.57 54.88 -23.43
CA GLU A 200 23.14 55.06 -23.71
C GLU A 200 22.52 53.79 -24.30
N LEU A 201 23.21 53.12 -25.21
CA LEU A 201 22.76 51.84 -25.78
C LEU A 201 22.74 50.72 -24.76
N ASN A 202 23.68 50.69 -23.80
CA ASN A 202 23.67 49.73 -22.71
C ASN A 202 22.38 49.86 -21.87
N SER A 203 21.88 51.08 -21.67
CA SER A 203 20.60 51.30 -20.98
C SER A 203 19.38 50.80 -21.78
N MET A 204 19.45 50.84 -23.12
CA MET A 204 18.42 50.23 -23.99
C MET A 204 18.51 48.69 -23.95
N LEU A 205 19.72 48.13 -23.93
CA LEU A 205 19.93 46.69 -23.81
C LEU A 205 19.51 46.17 -22.44
N ASP A 206 19.71 46.94 -21.36
CA ASP A 206 19.18 46.61 -20.03
C ASP A 206 17.63 46.65 -19.99
N ALA A 207 17.01 47.47 -20.84
CA ALA A 207 15.56 47.49 -21.01
C ALA A 207 15.05 46.31 -21.85
N MET A 208 15.90 45.72 -22.70
CA MET A 208 15.65 44.45 -23.38
C MET A 208 15.95 43.30 -22.41
N GLY A 209 15.04 42.35 -22.23
CA GLY A 209 15.30 41.25 -21.29
C GLY A 209 16.58 40.48 -21.63
N SER A 210 17.39 40.14 -20.61
CA SER A 210 18.74 39.55 -20.76
C SER A 210 18.79 38.30 -21.64
N SER A 211 17.71 37.52 -21.67
CA SER A 211 17.64 36.32 -22.51
C SER A 211 17.54 36.66 -24.00
N LEU A 212 16.82 37.72 -24.35
CA LEU A 212 16.68 38.16 -25.74
C LEU A 212 18.00 38.74 -26.24
N VAL A 213 18.67 39.54 -25.40
CA VAL A 213 20.01 40.07 -25.65
C VAL A 213 21.00 38.93 -25.93
N LYS A 214 21.02 37.89 -25.07
CA LYS A 214 21.87 36.71 -25.27
C LYS A 214 21.53 35.97 -26.56
N SER A 215 20.25 35.73 -26.86
CA SER A 215 19.83 35.07 -28.11
C SER A 215 20.23 35.85 -29.36
N MET A 216 20.20 37.20 -29.32
CA MET A 216 20.70 38.04 -30.42
C MET A 216 22.22 37.91 -30.59
N GLY A 217 22.98 37.88 -29.49
CA GLY A 217 24.43 37.63 -29.53
C GLY A 217 24.78 36.25 -30.09
N VAL A 218 23.98 35.22 -29.79
CA VAL A 218 24.16 33.89 -30.38
C VAL A 218 23.81 33.88 -31.87
N ALA A 219 22.79 34.63 -32.30
CA ALA A 219 22.47 34.78 -33.72
C ALA A 219 23.61 35.47 -34.49
N TYR A 220 24.29 36.44 -33.87
CA TYR A 220 25.51 37.04 -34.40
C TYR A 220 26.63 36.00 -34.58
N ALA A 221 26.89 35.18 -33.55
CA ALA A 221 27.87 34.10 -33.61
C ALA A 221 27.58 33.13 -34.76
N ALA A 222 26.32 32.70 -34.89
CA ALA A 222 25.87 31.82 -35.96
C ALA A 222 26.13 32.41 -37.36
N GLY A 223 25.86 33.72 -37.53
CA GLY A 223 26.11 34.43 -38.77
C GLY A 223 27.60 34.49 -39.12
N CYS A 224 28.45 34.76 -38.13
CA CYS A 224 29.90 34.78 -38.30
C CYS A 224 30.46 33.40 -38.66
N ASP A 225 30.03 32.36 -37.95
CA ASP A 225 30.44 30.98 -38.20
C ASP A 225 30.05 30.54 -39.63
N ALA A 226 28.82 30.84 -40.05
CA ALA A 226 28.36 30.57 -41.40
C ALA A 226 29.19 31.32 -42.47
N ALA A 227 29.52 32.59 -42.23
CA ALA A 227 30.35 33.40 -43.12
C ALA A 227 31.81 32.91 -43.19
N ALA A 228 32.34 32.37 -42.09
CA ALA A 228 33.67 31.77 -42.01
C ALA A 228 33.74 30.35 -42.61
N GLY A 229 32.61 29.80 -43.08
CA GLY A 229 32.54 28.48 -43.73
C GLY A 229 32.33 27.30 -42.76
N VAL A 230 31.96 27.58 -41.50
CA VAL A 230 31.61 26.55 -40.51
C VAL A 230 30.21 26.00 -40.81
N ASP A 231 30.06 24.67 -40.77
CA ASP A 231 28.77 24.01 -40.98
C ASP A 231 27.90 24.09 -39.71
N VAL A 232 27.14 25.18 -39.59
CA VAL A 232 26.22 25.44 -38.48
C VAL A 232 25.13 24.36 -38.38
N GLU A 233 24.71 23.76 -39.50
CA GLU A 233 23.76 22.63 -39.46
C GLU A 233 24.37 21.38 -38.81
N ALA A 234 25.65 21.11 -39.06
CA ALA A 234 26.36 20.00 -38.43
C ALA A 234 26.52 20.22 -36.92
N ILE A 235 26.79 21.45 -36.49
CA ILE A 235 26.82 21.85 -35.07
C ILE A 235 25.45 21.58 -34.44
N GLN A 236 24.38 22.06 -35.05
CA GLN A 236 23.00 21.84 -34.59
C GLN A 236 22.67 20.35 -34.47
N LYS A 237 22.91 19.56 -35.53
CA LYS A 237 22.61 18.11 -35.55
C LYS A 237 23.42 17.37 -34.48
N SER A 238 24.70 17.70 -34.31
CA SER A 238 25.57 17.11 -33.28
C SER A 238 25.06 17.41 -31.87
N TYR A 239 24.66 18.66 -31.63
CA TYR A 239 24.08 19.08 -30.36
C TYR A 239 22.79 18.32 -30.04
N LEU A 240 21.84 18.27 -30.99
CA LEU A 240 20.57 17.56 -30.84
C LEU A 240 20.76 16.06 -30.57
N TRP A 241 21.69 15.40 -31.27
CA TRP A 241 22.01 13.99 -31.01
C TRP A 241 22.62 13.78 -29.62
N LYS A 242 23.56 14.64 -29.19
CA LYS A 242 24.16 14.56 -27.86
C LYS A 242 23.11 14.77 -26.76
N ALA A 243 22.24 15.78 -26.90
CA ALA A 243 21.18 16.07 -25.95
C ALA A 243 20.12 14.95 -25.91
N GLY A 244 19.67 14.48 -27.08
CA GLY A 244 18.73 13.36 -27.18
C GLY A 244 19.29 12.07 -26.58
N LEU A 245 20.55 11.73 -26.84
CA LEU A 245 21.19 10.54 -26.27
C LEU A 245 21.35 10.66 -24.75
N LYS A 246 21.65 11.85 -24.21
CA LYS A 246 21.64 12.11 -22.77
C LYS A 246 20.26 11.86 -22.16
N MET A 247 19.18 12.32 -22.80
CA MET A 247 17.80 12.05 -22.33
C MET A 247 17.46 10.56 -22.34
N VAL A 248 17.82 9.83 -23.41
CA VAL A 248 17.62 8.38 -23.49
C VAL A 248 18.42 7.66 -22.39
N GLY A 249 19.67 8.07 -22.15
CA GLY A 249 20.49 7.54 -21.06
C GLY A 249 19.85 7.76 -19.68
N MET A 250 19.35 8.96 -19.40
CA MET A 250 18.63 9.27 -18.16
C MET A 250 17.35 8.46 -18.01
N ALA A 251 16.57 8.30 -19.09
CA ALA A 251 15.36 7.48 -19.09
C ALA A 251 15.66 5.99 -18.81
N LEU A 252 16.76 5.46 -19.35
CA LEU A 252 17.21 4.09 -19.06
C LEU A 252 17.64 3.91 -17.60
N ILE A 253 18.44 4.85 -17.06
CA ILE A 253 18.84 4.84 -15.64
C ILE A 253 17.62 4.91 -14.73
N MET A 254 16.68 5.80 -15.05
CA MET A 254 15.40 5.93 -14.35
C MET A 254 14.59 4.62 -14.41
N GLY A 255 14.53 3.98 -15.58
CA GLY A 255 13.84 2.70 -15.77
C GLY A 255 14.45 1.58 -14.91
N ILE A 256 15.78 1.46 -14.90
CA ILE A 256 16.51 0.49 -14.07
C ILE A 256 16.25 0.77 -12.58
N ALA A 257 16.39 2.03 -12.14
CA ALA A 257 16.11 2.42 -10.76
C ALA A 257 14.66 2.08 -10.36
N THR A 258 13.68 2.39 -11.22
CA THR A 258 12.26 2.09 -10.98
C THR A 258 12.00 0.59 -10.82
N VAL A 259 12.62 -0.24 -11.66
CA VAL A 259 12.51 -1.71 -11.58
C VAL A 259 13.15 -2.24 -10.30
N LEU A 260 14.35 -1.76 -9.95
CA LEU A 260 15.04 -2.17 -8.73
C LEU A 260 14.27 -1.76 -7.46
N VAL A 261 13.76 -0.52 -7.41
CA VAL A 261 12.90 -0.05 -6.31
C VAL A 261 11.64 -0.93 -6.22
N GLY A 262 10.99 -1.22 -7.34
CA GLY A 262 9.83 -2.09 -7.38
C GLY A 262 10.12 -3.50 -6.86
N PHE A 263 11.23 -4.09 -7.29
CA PHE A 263 11.66 -5.43 -6.87
C PHE A 263 12.01 -5.49 -5.39
N ILE A 264 12.84 -4.56 -4.91
CA ILE A 264 13.26 -4.50 -3.51
C ILE A 264 12.06 -4.18 -2.60
N GLY A 265 11.22 -3.22 -2.99
CA GLY A 265 9.99 -2.87 -2.26
C GLY A 265 9.03 -4.05 -2.14
N ALA A 266 8.84 -4.82 -3.22
CA ALA A 266 8.03 -6.04 -3.19
C ALA A 266 8.65 -7.12 -2.28
N ARG A 267 9.98 -7.30 -2.33
CA ARG A 267 10.71 -8.23 -1.43
C ARG A 267 10.58 -7.85 0.05
N ILE A 268 10.69 -6.56 0.38
CA ILE A 268 10.50 -6.06 1.75
C ILE A 268 9.05 -6.30 2.20
N GLY A 269 8.06 -5.92 1.38
CA GLY A 269 6.65 -6.13 1.68
C GLY A 269 6.31 -7.60 1.92
N ALA A 270 6.78 -8.49 1.04
CA ALA A 270 6.60 -9.94 1.18
C ALA A 270 7.31 -10.50 2.43
N GLY A 271 8.52 -10.01 2.74
CA GLY A 271 9.25 -10.36 3.96
C GLY A 271 8.49 -10.01 5.23
N ILE A 272 7.95 -8.79 5.31
CA ILE A 272 7.09 -8.34 6.41
C ILE A 272 5.85 -9.22 6.54
N GLY A 273 5.19 -9.52 5.41
CA GLY A 273 4.03 -10.42 5.40
C GLY A 273 4.36 -11.82 5.92
N ARG A 274 5.50 -12.39 5.52
CA ARG A 274 6.00 -13.68 6.01
C ARG A 274 6.25 -13.67 7.51
N ASP A 275 6.97 -12.67 8.03
CA ASP A 275 7.31 -12.58 9.45
C ASP A 275 6.08 -12.35 10.33
N LEU A 276 5.17 -11.47 9.92
CA LEU A 276 3.91 -11.24 10.64
C LEU A 276 3.05 -12.50 10.66
N ARG A 277 2.94 -13.21 9.53
CA ARG A 277 2.16 -14.45 9.45
C ARG A 277 2.74 -15.53 10.36
N GLY A 278 4.06 -15.69 10.40
CA GLY A 278 4.72 -16.61 11.32
C GLY A 278 4.47 -16.27 12.80
N LYS A 279 4.58 -14.98 13.17
CA LYS A 279 4.34 -14.52 14.56
C LYS A 279 2.90 -14.74 15.00
N ILE A 280 1.92 -14.33 14.17
CA ILE A 280 0.50 -14.51 14.49
C ILE A 280 0.19 -16.01 14.59
N PHE A 281 0.61 -16.82 13.62
CA PHE A 281 0.34 -18.25 13.62
C PHE A 281 0.86 -18.93 14.90
N LYS A 282 2.14 -18.68 15.25
CA LYS A 282 2.73 -19.21 16.49
C LYS A 282 1.95 -18.78 17.74
N ARG A 283 1.42 -17.55 17.74
CA ARG A 283 0.69 -17.02 18.88
C ARG A 283 -0.73 -17.59 19.00
N VAL A 284 -1.46 -17.67 17.88
CA VAL A 284 -2.82 -18.23 17.85
C VAL A 284 -2.83 -19.70 18.23
N VAL A 285 -1.86 -20.49 17.78
CA VAL A 285 -1.77 -21.91 18.16
C VAL A 285 -1.45 -22.09 19.65
N SER A 286 -0.85 -21.08 20.30
CA SER A 286 -0.57 -21.10 21.75
C SER A 286 -1.73 -20.63 22.63
N PHE A 287 -2.85 -20.17 22.06
CA PHE A 287 -3.98 -19.66 22.82
C PHE A 287 -4.77 -20.78 23.49
N SER A 288 -5.32 -20.48 24.67
CA SER A 288 -6.33 -21.29 25.33
C SER A 288 -7.71 -20.98 24.74
N ASN A 289 -8.73 -21.74 25.14
CA ASN A 289 -10.10 -21.47 24.72
C ASN A 289 -10.58 -20.07 25.16
N ALA A 290 -10.10 -19.54 26.29
CA ALA A 290 -10.46 -18.20 26.74
C ALA A 290 -10.05 -17.10 25.74
N GLU A 291 -8.85 -17.20 25.16
CA GLU A 291 -8.41 -16.24 24.14
C GLU A 291 -9.10 -16.48 22.79
N MET A 292 -9.39 -17.75 22.44
CA MET A 292 -10.15 -18.09 21.24
C MET A 292 -11.57 -17.52 21.30
N ASP A 293 -12.21 -17.55 22.47
CA ASP A 293 -13.53 -16.95 22.70
C ASP A 293 -13.46 -15.42 22.66
N ARG A 294 -12.44 -14.81 23.28
CA ARG A 294 -12.23 -13.35 23.24
C ARG A 294 -12.09 -12.81 21.82
N PHE A 295 -11.28 -13.45 20.99
CA PHE A 295 -11.04 -12.97 19.63
C PHE A 295 -12.06 -13.48 18.62
N SER A 296 -12.69 -14.64 18.87
CA SER A 296 -13.38 -15.49 17.90
C SER A 296 -12.47 -16.05 16.79
N THR A 297 -12.72 -17.30 16.41
CA THR A 297 -12.00 -17.98 15.31
C THR A 297 -12.09 -17.19 14.00
N ALA A 298 -13.25 -16.61 13.68
CA ALA A 298 -13.45 -15.84 12.46
C ALA A 298 -12.57 -14.58 12.41
N SER A 299 -12.47 -13.83 13.52
CA SER A 299 -11.58 -12.67 13.60
C SER A 299 -10.12 -13.07 13.45
N LEU A 300 -9.68 -14.14 14.11
CA LEU A 300 -8.30 -14.63 14.03
C LEU A 300 -7.92 -15.04 12.60
N ILE A 301 -8.85 -15.64 11.85
CA ILE A 301 -8.65 -15.94 10.42
C ILE A 301 -8.43 -14.64 9.63
N THR A 302 -9.30 -13.63 9.78
CA THR A 302 -9.14 -12.36 9.05
C THR A 302 -7.87 -11.61 9.42
N ARG A 303 -7.50 -11.60 10.71
CA ARG A 303 -6.25 -11.00 11.21
C ARG A 303 -5.00 -11.73 10.69
N SER A 304 -5.09 -13.04 10.44
CA SER A 304 -4.00 -13.87 9.92
C SER A 304 -3.84 -13.81 8.39
N THR A 305 -4.85 -13.29 7.69
CA THR A 305 -4.93 -13.30 6.23
C THR A 305 -5.02 -11.87 5.68
N ASN A 306 -6.21 -11.29 5.65
CA ASN A 306 -6.52 -10.00 5.04
C ASN A 306 -5.74 -8.85 5.69
N ASP A 307 -5.68 -8.78 7.02
CA ASP A 307 -4.98 -7.68 7.71
C ASP A 307 -3.47 -7.72 7.42
N ILE A 308 -2.86 -8.91 7.34
CA ILE A 308 -1.45 -9.06 6.97
C ILE A 308 -1.23 -8.64 5.51
N GLN A 309 -2.11 -9.06 4.61
CA GLN A 309 -2.03 -8.68 3.20
C GLN A 309 -2.15 -7.15 3.04
N GLN A 310 -3.02 -6.51 3.81
CA GLN A 310 -3.18 -5.07 3.82
C GLN A 310 -1.90 -4.36 4.27
N ILE A 311 -1.27 -4.80 5.37
CA ILE A 311 0.02 -4.24 5.82
C ILE A 311 1.10 -4.46 4.76
N GLN A 312 1.18 -5.67 4.19
CA GLN A 312 2.14 -6.01 3.14
C GLN A 312 2.01 -5.09 1.93
N MET A 313 0.80 -4.91 1.41
CA MET A 313 0.54 -4.04 0.25
C MET A 313 0.84 -2.57 0.59
N THR A 314 0.40 -2.09 1.75
CA THR A 314 0.68 -0.71 2.16
C THR A 314 2.18 -0.47 2.33
N CYS A 315 2.93 -1.38 2.93
CA CYS A 315 4.39 -1.26 3.02
C CYS A 315 5.04 -1.20 1.63
N ALA A 316 4.62 -2.06 0.69
CA ALA A 316 5.17 -2.06 -0.67
C ALA A 316 4.88 -0.73 -1.41
N ILE A 317 3.64 -0.22 -1.32
CA ILE A 317 3.25 1.05 -1.92
C ILE A 317 3.95 2.23 -1.24
N LEU A 318 4.11 2.17 0.09
CA LEU A 318 4.75 3.23 0.86
C LEU A 318 6.21 3.39 0.44
N ILE A 319 6.94 2.28 0.34
CA ILE A 319 8.34 2.25 -0.05
C ILE A 319 8.53 2.74 -1.49
N ARG A 320 7.61 2.42 -2.41
CA ARG A 320 7.76 2.72 -3.84
C ARG A 320 7.20 4.09 -4.22
N MET A 321 5.90 4.32 -4.00
CA MET A 321 5.19 5.49 -4.51
C MET A 321 5.17 6.63 -3.49
N VAL A 322 4.87 6.33 -2.23
CA VAL A 322 4.75 7.37 -1.21
C VAL A 322 6.09 8.01 -0.89
N ALA A 323 7.17 7.22 -0.77
CA ALA A 323 8.50 7.76 -0.54
C ALA A 323 9.01 8.58 -1.73
N TYR A 324 8.62 8.21 -2.96
CA TYR A 324 8.98 8.95 -4.18
C TYR A 324 8.32 10.32 -4.26
N ALA A 325 7.05 10.43 -3.87
CA ALA A 325 6.26 11.64 -4.09
C ALA A 325 6.86 12.92 -3.42
N PRO A 326 7.28 12.93 -2.14
CA PRO A 326 7.95 14.08 -1.55
C PRO A 326 9.28 14.42 -2.22
N ILE A 327 10.06 13.42 -2.61
CA ILE A 327 11.37 13.62 -3.27
C ILE A 327 11.14 14.34 -4.61
N LEU A 328 10.18 13.86 -5.39
CA LEU A 328 9.80 14.46 -6.67
C LEU A 328 9.19 15.86 -6.48
N GLY A 329 8.28 16.03 -5.53
CA GLY A 329 7.59 17.30 -5.28
C GLY A 329 8.54 18.39 -4.79
N ILE A 330 9.41 18.08 -3.82
CA ILE A 330 10.43 19.02 -3.32
C ILE A 330 11.44 19.31 -4.43
N GLY A 331 11.93 18.29 -5.14
CA GLY A 331 12.88 18.48 -6.23
C GLY A 331 12.31 19.31 -7.40
N GLY A 332 11.03 19.13 -7.74
CA GLY A 332 10.32 19.95 -8.72
C GLY A 332 10.22 21.41 -8.29
N ILE A 333 9.88 21.67 -7.02
CA ILE A 333 9.85 23.04 -6.47
C ILE A 333 11.25 23.67 -6.54
N LEU A 334 12.31 22.93 -6.16
CA LEU A 334 13.68 23.43 -6.25
C LEU A 334 14.07 23.77 -7.70
N LYS A 335 13.73 22.92 -8.67
CA LYS A 335 13.97 23.19 -10.10
C LYS A 335 13.22 24.41 -10.61
N VAL A 336 11.97 24.60 -10.20
CA VAL A 336 11.19 25.79 -10.55
C VAL A 336 11.78 27.07 -9.95
N LEU A 337 12.30 27.02 -8.72
CA LEU A 337 12.96 28.17 -8.12
C LEU A 337 14.27 28.53 -8.85
N GLN A 338 15.00 27.52 -9.35
CA GLN A 338 16.23 27.72 -10.13
C GLN A 338 16.00 28.37 -11.49
N THR A 339 14.81 28.27 -12.10
CA THR A 339 14.57 28.92 -13.41
C THR A 339 14.45 30.45 -13.32
N GLY A 340 14.40 31.04 -12.10
CA GLY A 340 14.37 32.50 -11.93
C GLY A 340 13.12 33.20 -12.44
N ALA A 341 12.15 32.47 -13.00
CA ALA A 341 11.03 33.05 -13.74
C ALA A 341 10.00 33.81 -12.87
N GLY A 342 10.06 33.71 -11.54
CA GLY A 342 9.13 34.38 -10.62
C GLY A 342 7.68 33.87 -10.68
N MET A 343 7.42 32.77 -11.41
CA MET A 343 6.09 32.20 -11.62
C MET A 343 5.68 31.12 -10.61
N GLY A 344 6.50 30.86 -9.59
CA GLY A 344 6.25 29.79 -8.60
C GLY A 344 4.92 29.91 -7.84
N TRP A 345 4.36 31.12 -7.72
CA TRP A 345 3.07 31.37 -7.08
C TRP A 345 1.91 30.66 -7.79
N ILE A 346 1.99 30.46 -9.12
CA ILE A 346 0.97 29.77 -9.91
C ILE A 346 0.85 28.31 -9.45
N ILE A 347 1.97 27.67 -9.16
CA ILE A 347 2.01 26.28 -8.67
C ILE A 347 1.41 26.21 -7.26
N VAL A 348 1.76 27.16 -6.37
CA VAL A 348 1.19 27.21 -5.01
C VAL A 348 -0.33 27.37 -5.08
N LEU A 349 -0.82 28.29 -5.92
CA LEU A 349 -2.26 28.48 -6.14
C LEU A 349 -2.92 27.19 -6.65
N ALA A 350 -2.31 26.52 -7.64
CA ALA A 350 -2.85 25.28 -8.18
C ALA A 350 -2.91 24.16 -7.12
N VAL A 351 -1.86 23.99 -6.32
CA VAL A 351 -1.85 23.02 -5.22
C VAL A 351 -2.96 23.32 -4.21
N LEU A 352 -3.17 24.59 -3.84
CA LEU A 352 -4.25 24.99 -2.94
C LEU A 352 -5.64 24.70 -3.53
N VAL A 353 -5.86 25.02 -4.80
CA VAL A 353 -7.13 24.75 -5.51
C VAL A 353 -7.40 23.24 -5.57
N ILE A 354 -6.38 22.43 -5.89
CA ILE A 354 -6.49 20.98 -5.95
C ILE A 354 -6.79 20.38 -4.57
N LEU A 355 -6.07 20.82 -3.53
CA LEU A 355 -6.32 20.37 -2.17
C LEU A 355 -7.74 20.72 -1.72
N GLY A 356 -8.20 21.95 -1.98
CA GLY A 356 -9.57 22.38 -1.72
C GLY A 356 -10.59 21.50 -2.45
N TYR A 357 -10.38 21.26 -3.74
CA TYR A 357 -11.25 20.41 -4.56
C TYR A 357 -11.33 18.97 -4.04
N VAL A 358 -10.19 18.33 -3.76
CA VAL A 358 -10.12 16.97 -3.22
C VAL A 358 -10.76 16.91 -1.84
N MET A 359 -10.51 17.89 -0.96
CA MET A 359 -11.12 17.93 0.37
C MET A 359 -12.64 18.02 0.30
N VAL A 360 -13.19 18.86 -0.58
CA VAL A 360 -14.65 18.98 -0.77
C VAL A 360 -15.24 17.67 -1.28
N LEU A 361 -14.64 17.04 -2.30
CA LEU A 361 -15.09 15.74 -2.80
C LEU A 361 -15.06 14.66 -1.71
N MET A 362 -13.96 14.57 -0.95
CA MET A 362 -13.81 13.59 0.12
C MET A 362 -14.79 13.84 1.26
N ALA A 363 -15.05 15.10 1.63
CA ALA A 363 -16.04 15.45 2.66
C ALA A 363 -17.46 14.99 2.28
N VAL A 364 -17.82 15.10 0.99
CA VAL A 364 -19.11 14.62 0.47
C VAL A 364 -19.16 13.10 0.36
N ALA A 365 -18.08 12.47 -0.11
CA ALA A 365 -18.04 11.03 -0.37
C ALA A 365 -17.86 10.17 0.90
N MET A 366 -17.02 10.59 1.85
CA MET A 366 -16.62 9.78 3.01
C MET A 366 -17.78 9.29 3.89
N PRO A 367 -18.81 10.09 4.21
CA PRO A 367 -19.96 9.62 4.99
C PRO A 367 -20.70 8.47 4.30
N ARG A 368 -20.88 8.56 2.97
CA ARG A 368 -21.54 7.54 2.15
C ARG A 368 -20.66 6.31 1.94
N PHE A 369 -19.34 6.49 1.81
CA PHE A 369 -18.37 5.38 1.82
C PHE A 369 -18.45 4.56 3.11
N LYS A 370 -18.58 5.22 4.28
CA LYS A 370 -18.76 4.53 5.57
C LYS A 370 -20.10 3.79 5.64
N LEU A 371 -21.18 4.39 5.11
CA LEU A 371 -22.49 3.74 5.04
C LEU A 371 -22.49 2.52 4.11
N MET A 372 -21.80 2.61 2.96
CA MET A 372 -21.68 1.54 1.99
C MET A 372 -21.19 0.24 2.63
N GLN A 373 -20.21 0.31 3.54
CA GLN A 373 -19.70 -0.88 4.22
C GLN A 373 -20.76 -1.55 5.10
N LYS A 374 -21.57 -0.78 5.84
CA LYS A 374 -22.70 -1.33 6.62
C LYS A 374 -23.78 -1.96 5.73
N LEU A 375 -24.02 -1.39 4.55
CA LEU A 375 -24.99 -1.93 3.59
C LEU A 375 -24.49 -3.23 2.93
N VAL A 376 -23.18 -3.34 2.66
CA VAL A 376 -22.54 -4.58 2.23
C VAL A 376 -22.66 -5.67 3.31
N ASP A 377 -22.48 -5.31 4.59
CA ASP A 377 -22.67 -6.27 5.68
C ASP A 377 -24.13 -6.72 5.78
N ARG A 378 -25.10 -5.80 5.62
CA ARG A 378 -26.53 -6.11 5.62
C ARG A 378 -26.94 -7.06 4.49
N ILE A 379 -26.50 -6.80 3.25
CA ILE A 379 -26.83 -7.69 2.12
C ILE A 379 -26.20 -9.07 2.30
N ASN A 380 -24.97 -9.15 2.81
CA ASN A 380 -24.30 -10.41 3.12
C ASN A 380 -25.01 -11.19 4.24
N LEU A 381 -25.51 -10.50 5.26
CA LEU A 381 -26.31 -11.10 6.33
C LEU A 381 -27.60 -11.70 5.77
N VAL A 382 -28.37 -10.91 5.02
CA VAL A 382 -29.63 -11.36 4.41
C VAL A 382 -29.39 -12.57 3.50
N ALA A 383 -28.36 -12.52 2.64
CA ALA A 383 -27.99 -13.63 1.77
C ALA A 383 -27.64 -14.90 2.57
N ARG A 384 -26.87 -14.76 3.65
CA ARG A 384 -26.47 -15.89 4.51
C ARG A 384 -27.68 -16.51 5.21
N GLU A 385 -28.58 -15.71 5.74
CA GLU A 385 -29.83 -16.18 6.36
C GLU A 385 -30.70 -16.93 5.35
N ILE A 386 -30.83 -16.43 4.12
CA ILE A 386 -31.60 -17.09 3.05
C ILE A 386 -30.97 -18.44 2.68
N LEU A 387 -29.64 -18.49 2.49
CA LEU A 387 -28.94 -19.72 2.13
C LEU A 387 -28.98 -20.77 3.24
N THR A 388 -28.81 -20.34 4.50
CA THR A 388 -28.84 -21.24 5.67
C THR A 388 -30.26 -21.72 5.96
N GLY A 389 -31.24 -20.84 5.79
CA GLY A 389 -32.66 -21.08 6.04
C GLY A 389 -33.43 -21.58 4.82
N LEU A 390 -32.78 -21.91 3.71
CA LEU A 390 -33.45 -22.16 2.43
C LEU A 390 -34.53 -23.25 2.54
N SER A 391 -34.24 -24.34 3.25
CA SER A 391 -35.19 -25.42 3.49
C SER A 391 -36.41 -24.95 4.28
N VAL A 392 -36.22 -24.07 5.26
CA VAL A 392 -37.30 -23.48 6.06
C VAL A 392 -38.13 -22.53 5.19
N ILE A 393 -37.47 -21.65 4.42
CA ILE A 393 -38.15 -20.70 3.53
C ILE A 393 -39.03 -21.43 2.52
N ARG A 394 -38.52 -22.52 1.92
CA ARG A 394 -39.28 -23.38 0.99
C ARG A 394 -40.42 -24.11 1.68
N ALA A 395 -40.19 -24.68 2.86
CA ALA A 395 -41.22 -25.38 3.61
C ALA A 395 -42.40 -24.46 3.99
N PHE A 396 -42.13 -23.18 4.22
CA PHE A 396 -43.14 -22.17 4.54
C PHE A 396 -43.61 -21.34 3.32
N GLY A 397 -43.13 -21.62 2.10
CA GLY A 397 -43.52 -20.91 0.87
C GLY A 397 -43.24 -19.39 0.89
N ARG A 398 -42.15 -18.98 1.54
CA ARG A 398 -41.81 -17.55 1.79
C ARG A 398 -40.79 -16.98 0.82
N GLU A 399 -40.46 -17.66 -0.28
CA GLU A 399 -39.40 -17.29 -1.22
C GLU A 399 -39.54 -15.84 -1.72
N LYS A 400 -40.73 -15.45 -2.18
CA LYS A 400 -40.99 -14.08 -2.67
C LYS A 400 -40.78 -13.00 -1.62
N LYS A 401 -41.10 -13.29 -0.35
CA LYS A 401 -40.89 -12.34 0.76
C LYS A 401 -39.41 -12.15 1.03
N GLU A 402 -38.65 -13.24 1.01
CA GLU A 402 -37.20 -13.20 1.20
C GLU A 402 -36.46 -12.59 -0.01
N GLU A 403 -36.97 -12.80 -1.23
CA GLU A 403 -36.51 -12.12 -2.44
C GLU A 403 -36.71 -10.60 -2.33
N GLN A 404 -37.87 -10.14 -1.87
CA GLN A 404 -38.12 -8.71 -1.60
C GLN A 404 -37.17 -8.16 -0.53
N ARG A 405 -36.96 -8.90 0.57
CA ARG A 405 -36.03 -8.51 1.64
C ARG A 405 -34.60 -8.35 1.12
N PHE A 406 -34.19 -9.23 0.21
CA PHE A 406 -32.90 -9.12 -0.47
C PHE A 406 -32.85 -7.92 -1.43
N ASP A 407 -33.90 -7.72 -2.25
CA ASP A 407 -33.96 -6.61 -3.21
C ASP A 407 -33.93 -5.25 -2.51
N ASP A 408 -34.60 -5.10 -1.36
CA ASP A 408 -34.55 -3.88 -0.56
C ASP A 408 -33.13 -3.55 -0.07
N ALA A 409 -32.43 -4.56 0.49
CA ALA A 409 -31.04 -4.40 0.91
C ALA A 409 -30.12 -4.08 -0.29
N ASN A 410 -30.38 -4.70 -1.44
CA ASN A 410 -29.63 -4.46 -2.68
C ASN A 410 -29.87 -3.05 -3.25
N ARG A 411 -31.11 -2.56 -3.22
CA ARG A 411 -31.46 -1.20 -3.66
C ARG A 411 -30.80 -0.13 -2.78
N ASP A 412 -30.79 -0.33 -1.47
CA ASP A 412 -30.13 0.59 -0.54
C ASP A 412 -28.61 0.69 -0.83
N LEU A 413 -27.97 -0.46 -1.03
CA LEU A 413 -26.56 -0.53 -1.42
C LEU A 413 -26.34 0.15 -2.78
N THR A 414 -27.17 -0.17 -3.77
CA THR A 414 -27.08 0.39 -5.14
C THR A 414 -27.19 1.91 -5.14
N LYS A 415 -28.18 2.50 -4.44
CA LYS A 415 -28.35 3.95 -4.34
C LYS A 415 -27.12 4.63 -3.74
N THR A 416 -26.56 4.05 -2.67
CA THR A 416 -25.39 4.58 -1.98
C THR A 416 -24.14 4.47 -2.84
N MET A 417 -23.97 3.35 -3.55
CA MET A 417 -22.85 3.10 -4.45
C MET A 417 -22.89 4.02 -5.67
N LEU A 418 -24.06 4.19 -6.30
CA LEU A 418 -24.24 5.12 -7.43
C LEU A 418 -23.92 6.56 -7.04
N PHE A 419 -24.41 7.03 -5.89
CA PHE A 419 -24.07 8.37 -5.40
C PHE A 419 -22.56 8.53 -5.21
N THR A 420 -21.94 7.59 -4.50
CA THR A 420 -20.50 7.66 -4.18
C THR A 420 -19.66 7.61 -5.46
N ASN A 421 -19.97 6.68 -6.38
CA ASN A 421 -19.29 6.58 -7.66
C ASN A 421 -19.48 7.85 -8.50
N ARG A 422 -20.69 8.41 -8.55
CA ARG A 422 -20.94 9.63 -9.33
C ARG A 422 -20.12 10.82 -8.81
N VAL A 423 -20.02 10.99 -7.49
CA VAL A 423 -19.16 12.01 -6.87
C VAL A 423 -17.69 11.76 -7.23
N MET A 424 -17.22 10.52 -7.12
CA MET A 424 -15.83 10.15 -7.41
C MET A 424 -15.49 10.19 -8.92
N THR A 425 -16.46 10.01 -9.81
CA THR A 425 -16.27 10.14 -11.26
C THR A 425 -15.82 11.55 -11.64
N PHE A 426 -16.25 12.58 -10.91
CA PHE A 426 -15.79 13.96 -11.15
C PHE A 426 -14.33 14.19 -10.75
N MET A 427 -13.73 13.33 -9.91
CA MET A 427 -12.37 13.49 -9.43
C MET A 427 -11.35 13.60 -10.57
N MET A 428 -11.36 12.65 -11.52
CA MET A 428 -10.39 12.64 -12.63
C MET A 428 -10.59 13.79 -13.62
N PRO A 429 -11.81 14.05 -14.17
CA PRO A 429 -12.03 15.18 -15.06
C PRO A 429 -11.81 16.53 -14.38
N GLY A 430 -12.19 16.68 -13.11
CA GLY A 430 -11.95 17.91 -12.35
C GLY A 430 -10.46 18.19 -12.15
N MET A 431 -9.67 17.16 -11.82
CA MET A 431 -8.21 17.29 -11.76
C MET A 431 -7.61 17.65 -13.13
N MET A 432 -8.03 16.98 -14.20
CA MET A 432 -7.56 17.29 -15.56
C MET A 432 -7.93 18.73 -15.97
N MET A 433 -9.13 19.20 -15.61
CA MET A 433 -9.56 20.57 -15.87
C MET A 433 -8.67 21.58 -15.13
N ILE A 434 -8.37 21.35 -13.85
CA ILE A 434 -7.46 22.22 -13.09
C ILE A 434 -6.06 22.21 -13.70
N MET A 435 -5.56 21.04 -14.14
CA MET A 435 -4.25 20.92 -14.80
C MET A 435 -4.19 21.65 -16.14
N ASN A 436 -5.26 21.59 -16.93
CA ASN A 436 -5.35 22.32 -18.19
C ASN A 436 -5.42 23.83 -17.93
N VAL A 437 -6.22 24.28 -16.96
CA VAL A 437 -6.28 25.70 -16.56
C VAL A 437 -4.93 26.19 -16.04
N LEU A 438 -4.23 25.36 -15.25
CA LEU A 438 -2.86 25.64 -14.81
C LEU A 438 -1.91 25.80 -16.00
N THR A 439 -1.97 24.89 -16.98
CA THR A 439 -1.14 24.95 -18.18
C THR A 439 -1.43 26.21 -18.99
N VAL A 440 -2.71 26.55 -19.21
CA VAL A 440 -3.12 27.80 -19.87
C VAL A 440 -2.63 29.02 -19.09
N GLY A 441 -2.72 29.01 -17.76
CA GLY A 441 -2.19 30.09 -16.91
C GLY A 441 -0.68 30.26 -17.05
N ILE A 442 0.08 29.16 -17.03
CA ILE A 442 1.54 29.19 -17.22
C ILE A 442 1.88 29.72 -18.61
N VAL A 443 1.17 29.30 -19.67
CA VAL A 443 1.39 29.81 -21.03
C VAL A 443 1.03 31.29 -21.12
N TRP A 444 -0.08 31.72 -20.51
CA TRP A 444 -0.50 33.14 -20.52
C TRP A 444 0.53 34.06 -19.88
N PHE A 445 0.97 33.75 -18.65
CA PHE A 445 1.99 34.54 -17.96
C PHE A 445 3.39 34.35 -18.56
N GLY A 446 3.69 33.16 -19.05
CA GLY A 446 4.95 32.83 -19.70
C GLY A 446 5.13 33.57 -21.03
N ALA A 447 4.08 33.66 -21.85
CA ALA A 447 4.11 34.40 -23.11
C ALA A 447 4.45 35.88 -22.90
N HIS A 448 3.86 36.54 -21.89
CA HIS A 448 4.21 37.93 -21.55
C HIS A 448 5.68 38.06 -21.09
N LYS A 449 6.24 37.06 -20.42
CA LYS A 449 7.65 37.06 -20.02
C LYS A 449 8.61 36.81 -21.17
N ILE A 450 8.19 36.01 -22.16
CA ILE A 450 8.92 35.78 -23.40
C ILE A 450 8.92 37.06 -24.25
N ASP A 451 7.77 37.73 -24.36
CA ASP A 451 7.62 39.02 -25.03
C ASP A 451 8.52 40.10 -24.41
N GLN A 452 8.62 40.12 -23.07
CA GLN A 452 9.56 40.98 -22.34
C GLN A 452 11.03 40.55 -22.43
N GLY A 453 11.35 39.44 -23.10
CA GLY A 453 12.72 38.91 -23.20
C GLY A 453 13.31 38.34 -21.90
N THR A 454 12.48 38.12 -20.87
CA THR A 454 12.93 37.64 -19.55
C THR A 454 12.89 36.11 -19.40
N MET A 455 12.37 35.39 -20.40
CA MET A 455 12.25 33.94 -20.40
C MET A 455 12.27 33.38 -21.82
N GLN A 456 12.82 32.17 -22.01
CA GLN A 456 12.78 31.46 -23.29
C GLN A 456 11.61 30.47 -23.38
N VAL A 457 11.32 30.00 -24.60
CA VAL A 457 10.19 29.09 -24.87
C VAL A 457 10.42 27.72 -24.22
N GLY A 458 11.63 27.16 -24.33
CA GLY A 458 12.01 25.91 -23.70
C GLY A 458 11.86 25.97 -22.18
N SER A 459 12.30 27.07 -21.56
CA SER A 459 12.16 27.31 -20.12
C SER A 459 10.70 27.26 -19.66
N MET A 460 9.78 27.80 -20.47
CA MET A 460 8.33 27.68 -20.22
C MET A 460 7.87 26.22 -20.30
N THR A 461 8.29 25.46 -21.31
CA THR A 461 7.91 24.03 -21.44
C THR A 461 8.42 23.18 -20.29
N ALA A 462 9.64 23.44 -19.81
CA ALA A 462 10.21 22.81 -18.63
C ALA A 462 9.39 23.13 -17.38
N PHE A 463 9.00 24.41 -17.21
CA PHE A 463 8.16 24.86 -16.11
C PHE A 463 6.80 24.15 -16.08
N ILE A 464 6.13 24.02 -17.23
CA ILE A 464 4.86 23.28 -17.35
C ILE A 464 5.04 21.83 -16.87
N THR A 465 6.13 21.18 -17.27
CA THR A 465 6.42 19.80 -16.91
C THR A 465 6.72 19.65 -15.41
N TYR A 466 7.53 20.53 -14.84
CA TYR A 466 7.77 20.54 -13.39
C TYR A 466 6.49 20.79 -12.59
N ALA A 467 5.65 21.73 -13.02
CA ALA A 467 4.37 22.00 -12.38
C ALA A 467 3.47 20.75 -12.35
N MET A 468 3.40 20.01 -13.47
CA MET A 468 2.67 18.74 -13.53
C MET A 468 3.24 17.69 -12.56
N MET A 469 4.56 17.55 -12.48
CA MET A 469 5.22 16.62 -11.54
C MET A 469 4.91 16.97 -10.08
N ILE A 470 4.99 18.24 -9.71
CA ILE A 470 4.69 18.72 -8.36
C ILE A 470 3.23 18.40 -8.00
N VAL A 471 2.30 18.72 -8.88
CA VAL A 471 0.88 18.44 -8.64
C VAL A 471 0.63 16.93 -8.49
N MET A 472 1.21 16.10 -9.35
CA MET A 472 1.09 14.64 -9.23
C MET A 472 1.68 14.09 -7.93
N ALA A 473 2.80 14.66 -7.47
CA ALA A 473 3.39 14.34 -6.17
C ALA A 473 2.42 14.64 -5.01
N PHE A 474 1.79 15.82 -5.01
CA PHE A 474 0.78 16.17 -4.00
C PHE A 474 -0.45 15.26 -4.05
N LEU A 475 -0.92 14.90 -5.25
CA LEU A 475 -2.06 13.98 -5.41
C LEU A 475 -1.76 12.59 -4.86
N MET A 476 -0.55 12.06 -5.10
CA MET A 476 -0.11 10.80 -4.52
C MET A 476 -0.09 10.86 -2.98
N LEU A 477 0.37 11.97 -2.40
CA LEU A 477 0.34 12.17 -0.94
C LEU A 477 -1.09 12.28 -0.40
N ALA A 478 -1.99 12.95 -1.12
CA ALA A 478 -3.40 13.02 -0.73
C ALA A 478 -4.06 11.64 -0.75
N ALA A 479 -3.80 10.81 -1.76
CA ALA A 479 -4.30 9.44 -1.82
C ALA A 479 -3.81 8.56 -0.63
N MET A 480 -2.62 8.84 -0.11
CA MET A 480 -2.09 8.16 1.08
C MET A 480 -2.98 8.34 2.32
N SER A 481 -3.65 9.49 2.45
CA SER A 481 -4.52 9.81 3.60
C SER A 481 -5.66 8.81 3.80
N ILE A 482 -6.08 8.10 2.74
CA ILE A 482 -7.14 7.09 2.78
C ILE A 482 -6.59 5.70 3.12
N MET A 483 -5.44 5.33 2.54
CA MET A 483 -4.86 3.99 2.68
C MET A 483 -4.25 3.78 4.07
N LEU A 484 -3.55 4.80 4.57
CA LEU A 484 -2.73 4.73 5.77
C LEU A 484 -3.53 4.43 7.04
N PRO A 485 -4.71 5.05 7.30
CA PRO A 485 -5.52 4.72 8.47
C PRO A 485 -6.01 3.28 8.47
N ARG A 486 -6.37 2.72 7.31
CA ARG A 486 -6.82 1.32 7.21
C ARG A 486 -5.71 0.34 7.59
N ALA A 487 -4.50 0.57 7.08
CA ALA A 487 -3.33 -0.21 7.45
C ALA A 487 -2.97 -0.06 8.93
N ALA A 488 -3.18 1.12 9.52
CA ALA A 488 -2.95 1.35 10.94
C ALA A 488 -3.90 0.52 11.83
N VAL A 489 -5.20 0.45 11.49
CA VAL A 489 -6.18 -0.40 12.20
C VAL A 489 -5.83 -1.88 12.06
N ALA A 490 -5.46 -2.34 10.86
CA ALA A 490 -5.00 -3.72 10.66
C ALA A 490 -3.75 -4.04 11.51
N ALA A 491 -2.78 -3.12 11.55
CA ALA A 491 -1.59 -3.26 12.39
C ALA A 491 -1.90 -3.30 13.89
N GLU A 492 -2.92 -2.57 14.33
CA GLU A 492 -3.37 -2.60 15.72
C GLU A 492 -4.03 -3.93 16.08
N ARG A 493 -4.94 -4.42 15.25
CA ARG A 493 -5.58 -5.74 15.44
C ARG A 493 -4.57 -6.89 15.46
N ILE A 494 -3.55 -6.81 14.61
CA ILE A 494 -2.46 -7.81 14.57
C ILE A 494 -1.60 -7.73 15.84
N ASP A 495 -1.20 -6.52 16.23
CA ASP A 495 -0.36 -6.31 17.42
C ASP A 495 -1.09 -6.74 18.71
N GLU A 496 -2.41 -6.55 18.78
CA GLU A 496 -3.23 -7.04 19.90
C GLU A 496 -3.10 -8.57 20.07
N VAL A 497 -3.18 -9.33 18.97
CA VAL A 497 -3.01 -10.80 18.99
C VAL A 497 -1.60 -11.18 19.38
N ILE A 498 -0.59 -10.58 18.74
CA ILE A 498 0.83 -10.90 18.99
C ILE A 498 1.21 -10.65 20.46
N ARG A 499 0.65 -9.61 21.10
CA ARG A 499 0.96 -9.26 22.49
C ARG A 499 0.16 -10.04 23.53
N THR A 500 -1.03 -10.52 23.18
CA THR A 500 -1.87 -11.28 24.12
C THR A 500 -1.13 -12.52 24.58
N GLN A 501 -0.90 -12.69 25.89
CA GLN A 501 -0.35 -13.91 26.47
C GLN A 501 -1.50 -14.89 26.71
N SER A 502 -1.23 -16.20 26.61
CA SER A 502 -2.24 -17.18 26.99
C SER A 502 -2.46 -17.12 28.49
N SER A 503 -3.72 -17.13 28.91
CA SER A 503 -4.11 -17.22 30.31
C SER A 503 -3.63 -18.52 30.97
N ILE A 504 -3.41 -19.57 30.19
CA ILE A 504 -2.93 -20.85 30.67
C ILE A 504 -1.45 -21.00 30.31
N ALA A 505 -0.59 -20.87 31.32
CA ALA A 505 0.85 -21.02 31.16
C ALA A 505 1.33 -22.42 31.60
N GLU A 506 2.35 -22.91 30.91
CA GLU A 506 3.16 -24.06 31.36
C GLU A 506 3.87 -23.69 32.68
N PRO A 507 3.86 -24.57 33.69
CA PRO A 507 4.63 -24.36 34.92
C PRO A 507 6.13 -24.31 34.62
N MET A 508 6.88 -23.39 35.26
CA MET A 508 8.34 -23.27 35.06
C MET A 508 9.11 -24.53 35.48
N GLN A 509 8.60 -25.25 36.47
CA GLN A 509 9.10 -26.54 36.91
C GLN A 509 7.91 -27.50 37.01
N PRO A 510 7.60 -28.24 35.93
CA PRO A 510 6.50 -29.18 35.94
C PRO A 510 6.78 -30.32 36.93
N GLU A 511 5.81 -30.61 37.78
CA GLU A 511 5.78 -31.86 38.54
C GLU A 511 5.45 -33.00 37.58
N LYS A 512 6.03 -34.18 37.82
CA LYS A 512 5.76 -35.40 37.03
C LYS A 512 4.81 -36.31 37.78
N ILE A 513 3.92 -36.95 37.04
CA ILE A 513 3.06 -38.01 37.55
C ILE A 513 3.95 -39.21 37.86
N LYS A 514 3.97 -39.63 39.13
CA LYS A 514 4.76 -40.80 39.57
C LYS A 514 4.02 -42.10 39.35
N GLU A 515 2.71 -42.06 39.46
CA GLU A 515 1.82 -43.21 39.39
C GLU A 515 0.65 -42.84 38.50
N HIS A 516 0.52 -43.52 37.35
CA HIS A 516 -0.49 -43.26 36.33
C HIS A 516 -1.78 -44.02 36.66
N ARG A 517 -2.37 -43.74 37.82
CA ARG A 517 -3.58 -44.44 38.27
C ARG A 517 -4.83 -43.84 37.61
N GLY A 518 -4.84 -42.54 37.34
CA GLY A 518 -5.97 -41.84 36.72
C GLY A 518 -7.03 -41.36 37.71
N VAL A 519 -6.68 -41.16 38.97
CA VAL A 519 -7.60 -40.61 39.99
C VAL A 519 -7.78 -39.11 39.75
N ILE A 520 -9.02 -38.65 39.54
CA ILE A 520 -9.35 -37.23 39.39
C ILE A 520 -10.12 -36.75 40.63
N CYS A 521 -9.62 -35.73 41.31
CA CYS A 521 -10.26 -35.16 42.50
C CYS A 521 -10.52 -33.65 42.32
N PHE A 522 -11.78 -33.26 42.51
CA PHE A 522 -12.23 -31.88 42.57
C PHE A 522 -12.40 -31.51 44.05
N SER A 523 -11.77 -30.41 44.48
CA SER A 523 -11.85 -29.91 45.85
C SER A 523 -12.35 -28.46 45.85
N HIS A 524 -13.60 -28.27 46.27
CA HIS A 524 -14.29 -26.96 46.37
C HIS A 524 -14.08 -26.06 45.13
N VAL A 525 -14.25 -26.65 43.94
CA VAL A 525 -13.94 -25.97 42.67
C VAL A 525 -15.01 -24.94 42.34
N ASN A 526 -14.54 -23.72 42.08
CA ASN A 526 -15.35 -22.64 41.51
C ASN A 526 -14.80 -22.27 40.13
N PHE A 527 -15.70 -21.96 39.19
CA PHE A 527 -15.29 -21.51 37.86
C PHE A 527 -16.24 -20.47 37.28
N ARG A 528 -15.64 -19.45 36.67
CA ARG A 528 -16.31 -18.37 35.96
C ARG A 528 -15.63 -18.10 34.63
N TYR A 529 -16.39 -18.06 33.55
CA TYR A 529 -15.87 -17.64 32.25
C TYR A 529 -15.40 -16.18 32.30
N PRO A 530 -14.39 -15.81 31.49
CA PRO A 530 -14.00 -14.41 31.35
C PRO A 530 -15.20 -13.52 30.99
N ASN A 531 -15.42 -12.45 31.76
CA ASN A 531 -16.54 -11.51 31.65
C ASN A 531 -17.93 -11.99 32.11
N ALA A 532 -18.07 -13.20 32.65
CA ALA A 532 -19.30 -13.59 33.34
C ALA A 532 -19.39 -12.89 34.71
N GLN A 533 -20.60 -12.51 35.13
CA GLN A 533 -20.82 -11.93 36.46
C GLN A 533 -20.88 -13.00 37.55
N GLU A 534 -21.48 -14.14 37.23
CA GLU A 534 -21.72 -15.25 38.17
C GLU A 534 -20.88 -16.48 37.81
N ASP A 535 -20.62 -17.30 38.81
CA ASP A 535 -19.90 -18.56 38.65
C ASP A 535 -20.79 -19.58 37.93
N VAL A 536 -20.27 -20.21 36.88
CA VAL A 536 -20.96 -21.30 36.17
C VAL A 536 -20.87 -22.60 36.96
N LEU A 537 -19.81 -22.75 37.75
CA LEU A 537 -19.63 -23.85 38.69
C LEU A 537 -19.28 -23.28 40.05
N SER A 538 -20.00 -23.70 41.08
CA SER A 538 -19.84 -23.26 42.45
C SER A 538 -19.68 -24.46 43.38
N ASP A 539 -18.59 -24.47 44.14
CA ASP A 539 -18.33 -25.45 45.22
C ASP A 539 -18.46 -26.91 44.79
N ILE A 540 -17.82 -27.27 43.67
CA ILE A 540 -17.82 -28.63 43.13
C ILE A 540 -16.80 -29.50 43.87
N ASP A 541 -17.27 -30.58 44.51
CA ASP A 541 -16.44 -31.52 45.25
C ASP A 541 -16.79 -32.99 44.97
N PHE A 542 -15.86 -33.74 44.37
CA PHE A 542 -15.98 -35.19 44.15
C PHE A 542 -14.67 -35.84 43.75
N VAL A 543 -14.64 -37.18 43.81
CA VAL A 543 -13.51 -38.01 43.35
C VAL A 543 -14.04 -38.99 42.30
N ALA A 544 -13.33 -39.09 41.17
CA ALA A 544 -13.52 -40.12 40.16
C ALA A 544 -12.33 -41.09 40.23
N GLU A 545 -12.64 -42.36 40.46
CA GLU A 545 -11.64 -43.40 40.75
C GLU A 545 -11.45 -44.37 39.57
N PRO A 546 -10.27 -44.99 39.45
CA PRO A 546 -10.00 -46.01 38.44
C PRO A 546 -10.94 -47.20 38.57
N GLY A 547 -11.40 -47.70 37.44
CA GLY A 547 -12.36 -48.81 37.33
C GLY A 547 -13.79 -48.46 37.71
N LYS A 548 -14.07 -47.19 38.07
CA LYS A 548 -15.43 -46.69 38.31
C LYS A 548 -15.88 -45.74 37.22
N THR A 549 -17.16 -45.78 36.92
CA THR A 549 -17.84 -44.83 36.05
C THR A 549 -18.49 -43.73 36.89
N THR A 550 -18.02 -42.49 36.72
CA THR A 550 -18.67 -41.29 37.27
C THR A 550 -19.53 -40.63 36.19
N ALA A 551 -20.84 -40.66 36.38
CA ALA A 551 -21.80 -40.01 35.51
C ALA A 551 -22.17 -38.60 36.00
N ILE A 552 -22.44 -37.68 35.08
CA ILE A 552 -22.89 -36.32 35.37
C ILE A 552 -24.19 -36.07 34.60
N ILE A 553 -25.25 -35.69 35.32
CA ILE A 553 -26.58 -35.40 34.77
C ILE A 553 -27.14 -34.09 35.32
N GLY A 554 -27.99 -33.43 34.54
CA GLY A 554 -28.63 -32.17 34.92
C GLY A 554 -29.21 -31.45 33.71
N SER A 555 -29.96 -30.37 33.95
CA SER A 555 -30.61 -29.56 32.92
C SER A 555 -29.62 -28.93 31.93
N THR A 556 -30.08 -28.60 30.72
CA THR A 556 -29.24 -27.87 29.75
C THR A 556 -28.78 -26.54 30.34
N GLY A 557 -27.49 -26.21 30.20
CA GLY A 557 -26.92 -24.97 30.73
C GLY A 557 -26.41 -25.01 32.17
N CYS A 558 -26.63 -26.08 32.94
CA CYS A 558 -26.19 -26.14 34.36
C CYS A 558 -24.67 -26.31 34.58
N GLY A 559 -23.84 -26.26 33.52
CA GLY A 559 -22.38 -26.31 33.63
C GLY A 559 -21.70 -27.66 33.38
N LYS A 560 -22.41 -28.70 32.95
CA LYS A 560 -21.84 -30.06 32.74
C LYS A 560 -20.62 -30.09 31.82
N SER A 561 -20.74 -29.52 30.62
CA SER A 561 -19.63 -29.45 29.65
C SER A 561 -18.49 -28.58 30.18
N THR A 562 -18.79 -27.51 30.94
CA THR A 562 -17.78 -26.69 31.62
C THR A 562 -16.97 -27.54 32.61
N LEU A 563 -17.65 -28.37 33.42
CA LEU A 563 -17.02 -29.20 34.44
C LEU A 563 -16.01 -30.18 33.83
N VAL A 564 -16.38 -30.84 32.73
CA VAL A 564 -15.46 -31.77 32.05
C VAL A 564 -14.36 -31.08 31.26
N ASN A 565 -14.58 -29.85 30.77
CA ASN A 565 -13.55 -29.05 30.09
C ASN A 565 -12.42 -28.58 31.02
N LEU A 566 -12.66 -28.52 32.34
CA LEU A 566 -11.63 -28.17 33.31
C LEU A 566 -10.58 -29.27 33.50
N ILE A 567 -10.94 -30.54 33.29
CA ILE A 567 -10.05 -31.70 33.50
C ILE A 567 -8.84 -31.69 32.53
N PRO A 568 -9.00 -31.54 31.20
CA PRO A 568 -7.88 -31.37 30.27
C PRO A 568 -7.22 -29.97 30.34
N ARG A 569 -7.57 -29.17 31.33
CA ARG A 569 -7.10 -27.80 31.57
C ARG A 569 -7.27 -26.92 30.33
N LEU A 570 -8.48 -26.94 29.75
CA LEU A 570 -8.87 -26.00 28.68
C LEU A 570 -9.23 -24.61 29.24
N TYR A 571 -9.59 -24.57 30.52
CA TYR A 571 -9.72 -23.38 31.36
C TYR A 571 -9.08 -23.68 32.72
N ASP A 572 -8.54 -22.66 33.39
CA ASP A 572 -8.11 -22.76 34.79
C ASP A 572 -9.27 -22.41 35.73
N VAL A 573 -9.34 -23.10 36.86
CA VAL A 573 -10.35 -22.85 37.91
C VAL A 573 -10.16 -21.47 38.56
N THR A 574 -11.26 -20.81 38.93
CA THR A 574 -11.21 -19.50 39.63
C THR A 574 -11.06 -19.64 41.14
N GLY A 575 -11.48 -20.78 41.70
CA GLY A 575 -11.28 -21.16 43.09
C GLY A 575 -11.20 -22.68 43.25
N GLY A 576 -10.61 -23.13 44.35
CA GLY A 576 -10.38 -24.56 44.60
C GLY A 576 -9.22 -25.15 43.79
N SER A 577 -9.23 -26.48 43.65
CA SER A 577 -8.21 -27.23 42.91
C SER A 577 -8.77 -28.50 42.27
N ILE A 578 -8.23 -28.86 41.11
CA ILE A 578 -8.43 -30.16 40.48
C ILE A 578 -7.09 -30.86 40.50
N THR A 579 -7.04 -32.10 40.99
CA THR A 579 -5.83 -32.90 41.04
C THR A 579 -5.98 -34.17 40.21
N MET A 580 -4.87 -34.60 39.59
CA MET A 580 -4.73 -35.90 38.94
C MET A 580 -3.64 -36.67 39.68
N ASP A 581 -3.99 -37.84 40.21
CA ASP A 581 -3.11 -38.68 41.03
C ASP A 581 -2.43 -37.92 42.19
N GLY A 582 -3.18 -36.98 42.78
CA GLY A 582 -2.77 -36.16 43.93
C GLY A 582 -1.98 -34.88 43.57
N ILE A 583 -1.66 -34.65 42.31
CA ILE A 583 -0.95 -33.44 41.84
C ILE A 583 -1.96 -32.48 41.20
N ASP A 584 -1.94 -31.21 41.60
CA ASP A 584 -2.77 -30.18 40.98
C ASP A 584 -2.44 -30.06 39.48
N ILE A 585 -3.47 -30.12 38.62
CA ILE A 585 -3.32 -30.07 37.16
C ILE A 585 -2.62 -28.79 36.68
N ARG A 586 -2.60 -27.73 37.51
CA ARG A 586 -1.88 -26.48 37.24
C ARG A 586 -0.36 -26.62 37.30
N LYS A 587 0.13 -27.65 38.00
CA LYS A 587 1.56 -27.94 38.20
C LYS A 587 2.11 -28.99 37.26
N LEU A 588 1.26 -29.66 36.50
CA LEU A 588 1.66 -30.64 35.48
C LEU A 588 1.98 -29.96 34.15
N ALA A 589 2.88 -30.56 33.38
CA ALA A 589 3.07 -30.17 31.98
C ALA A 589 1.80 -30.52 31.17
N MET A 590 1.39 -29.66 30.23
CA MET A 590 0.15 -29.89 29.48
C MET A 590 0.17 -31.14 28.63
N ALA A 591 1.33 -31.44 28.04
CA ALA A 591 1.51 -32.64 27.23
C ALA A 591 1.26 -33.89 28.08
N GLU A 592 1.86 -33.95 29.27
CA GLU A 592 1.75 -35.08 30.20
C GLU A 592 0.32 -35.22 30.74
N LEU A 593 -0.30 -34.13 31.20
CA LEU A 593 -1.71 -34.12 31.63
C LEU A 593 -2.63 -34.63 30.52
N ARG A 594 -2.47 -34.12 29.30
CA ARG A 594 -3.36 -34.45 28.20
C ARG A 594 -3.09 -35.84 27.66
N GLU A 595 -1.89 -36.39 27.75
CA GLU A 595 -1.56 -37.76 27.36
C GLU A 595 -2.40 -38.78 28.15
N GLU A 596 -2.61 -38.53 29.44
CA GLU A 596 -3.44 -39.36 30.32
C GLU A 596 -4.94 -39.33 30.02
N ILE A 597 -5.41 -38.37 29.19
CA ILE A 597 -6.83 -38.07 28.98
C ILE A 597 -7.26 -38.39 27.54
N GLY A 598 -8.31 -39.19 27.40
CA GLY A 598 -9.09 -39.34 26.17
C GLY A 598 -10.38 -38.53 26.26
N PHE A 599 -10.40 -37.38 25.59
CA PHE A 599 -11.54 -36.47 25.62
C PHE A 599 -12.37 -36.59 24.34
N VAL A 600 -13.68 -36.82 24.49
CA VAL A 600 -14.65 -36.78 23.40
C VAL A 600 -15.65 -35.64 23.65
N PRO A 601 -15.63 -34.58 22.82
CA PRO A 601 -16.54 -33.45 22.98
C PRO A 601 -17.98 -33.79 22.54
N GLN A 602 -18.94 -33.00 23.03
CA GLN A 602 -20.37 -33.11 22.66
C GLN A 602 -20.63 -33.14 21.16
N LYS A 603 -19.90 -32.36 20.38
CA LYS A 603 -19.93 -32.43 18.91
C LYS A 603 -18.62 -33.04 18.42
N GLY A 604 -18.70 -34.23 17.83
CA GLY A 604 -17.56 -34.85 17.17
C GLY A 604 -16.99 -33.93 16.08
N VAL A 605 -15.69 -33.65 16.14
CA VAL A 605 -14.97 -32.89 15.12
C VAL A 605 -13.89 -33.78 14.51
N LEU A 606 -13.86 -33.82 13.18
CA LEU A 606 -12.87 -34.53 12.38
C LEU A 606 -12.09 -33.55 11.51
N PHE A 607 -10.86 -33.91 11.21
CA PHE A 607 -9.94 -33.14 10.37
C PHE A 607 -9.93 -33.71 8.95
N SER A 608 -9.62 -32.85 7.98
CA SER A 608 -9.42 -33.29 6.59
C SER A 608 -8.28 -34.31 6.52
N GLY A 609 -8.48 -35.41 5.80
CA GLY A 609 -7.52 -36.53 5.73
C GLY A 609 -8.25 -37.84 5.43
N THR A 610 -7.83 -38.93 6.06
CA THR A 610 -8.52 -40.24 5.99
C THR A 610 -9.18 -40.59 7.32
N ILE A 611 -9.97 -41.65 7.35
CA ILE A 611 -10.49 -42.21 8.60
C ILE A 611 -9.30 -42.66 9.48
N ALA A 612 -8.33 -43.36 8.90
CA ALA A 612 -7.12 -43.81 9.59
C ALA A 612 -6.34 -42.64 10.21
N SER A 613 -6.11 -41.56 9.46
CA SER A 613 -5.37 -40.39 9.97
C SER A 613 -6.12 -39.68 11.11
N ASN A 614 -7.46 -39.68 11.08
CA ASN A 614 -8.26 -39.13 12.17
C ASN A 614 -8.19 -40.00 13.43
N LEU A 615 -8.16 -41.33 13.30
CA LEU A 615 -8.06 -42.23 14.46
C LEU A 615 -6.65 -42.18 15.07
N ARG A 616 -5.60 -42.08 14.24
CA ARG A 616 -4.21 -41.86 14.68
C ARG A 616 -3.95 -40.49 15.30
N PHE A 617 -4.83 -39.51 15.10
CA PHE A 617 -4.65 -38.19 15.70
C PHE A 617 -4.55 -38.22 17.24
N GLY A 618 -5.10 -39.25 17.90
CA GLY A 618 -4.94 -39.44 19.35
C GLY A 618 -3.59 -40.04 19.74
N LYS A 619 -2.93 -40.77 18.84
CA LYS A 619 -1.66 -41.47 19.00
C LYS A 619 -1.07 -41.80 17.62
N ASP A 620 -0.09 -41.01 17.20
CA ASP A 620 0.44 -41.04 15.81
C ASP A 620 1.03 -42.40 15.42
N ASP A 621 1.62 -43.11 16.39
CA ASP A 621 2.24 -44.43 16.22
C ASP A 621 1.27 -45.61 16.44
N ALA A 622 -0.04 -45.36 16.54
CA ALA A 622 -1.04 -46.42 16.67
C ALA A 622 -1.01 -47.37 15.45
N THR A 623 -0.86 -48.66 15.75
CA THR A 623 -0.86 -49.75 14.75
C THR A 623 -2.24 -49.88 14.10
N ASP A 624 -2.30 -50.45 12.89
CA ASP A 624 -3.57 -50.71 12.21
C ASP A 624 -4.52 -51.57 13.05
N GLU A 625 -3.97 -52.52 13.82
CA GLU A 625 -4.78 -53.38 14.69
C GLU A 625 -5.38 -52.60 15.86
N GLN A 626 -4.63 -51.67 16.48
CA GLN A 626 -5.18 -50.79 17.53
C GLN A 626 -6.29 -49.88 17.00
N ILE A 627 -6.15 -49.40 15.76
CA ILE A 627 -7.18 -48.57 15.11
C ILE A 627 -8.41 -49.41 14.80
N ARG A 628 -8.22 -50.64 14.33
CA ARG A 628 -9.31 -51.59 14.02
C ARG A 628 -10.06 -51.96 15.29
N GLU A 629 -9.35 -52.28 16.37
CA GLU A 629 -9.93 -52.54 17.68
C GLU A 629 -10.70 -51.32 18.21
N ALA A 630 -10.13 -50.12 18.12
CA ALA A 630 -10.80 -48.89 18.54
C ALA A 630 -12.07 -48.61 17.73
N ALA A 631 -12.04 -48.86 16.42
CA ALA A 631 -13.21 -48.75 15.55
C ALA A 631 -14.28 -49.81 15.88
N GLU A 632 -13.89 -51.04 16.21
CA GLU A 632 -14.82 -52.10 16.63
C GLU A 632 -15.50 -51.73 17.95
N ILE A 633 -14.75 -51.26 18.96
CA ILE A 633 -15.31 -50.82 20.25
C ILE A 633 -16.27 -49.66 20.05
N ALA A 634 -15.90 -48.68 19.22
CA ALA A 634 -16.76 -47.54 18.89
C ALA A 634 -17.93 -47.87 17.95
N GLN A 635 -18.11 -49.15 17.59
CA GLN A 635 -19.13 -49.62 16.65
C GLN A 635 -19.05 -48.92 15.29
N ALA A 636 -17.85 -48.59 14.84
CA ALA A 636 -17.60 -47.88 13.59
C ALA A 636 -17.22 -48.80 12.42
N SER A 637 -16.79 -50.04 12.69
CA SER A 637 -16.28 -50.98 11.69
C SER A 637 -17.24 -51.25 10.54
N ASP A 638 -18.54 -51.38 10.83
CA ASP A 638 -19.55 -51.72 9.82
C ASP A 638 -19.60 -50.68 8.68
N PHE A 639 -19.72 -49.38 9.04
CA PHE A 639 -19.81 -48.33 8.02
C PHE A 639 -18.46 -47.99 7.39
N ILE A 640 -17.35 -48.34 8.06
CA ILE A 640 -16.01 -48.22 7.46
C ILE A 640 -15.87 -49.29 6.37
N ALA A 641 -16.29 -50.53 6.64
CA ALA A 641 -16.25 -51.64 5.70
C ALA A 641 -17.15 -51.44 4.46
N GLU A 642 -18.26 -50.71 4.60
CA GLU A 642 -19.13 -50.32 3.48
C GLU A 642 -18.46 -49.35 2.49
N LYS A 643 -17.41 -48.63 2.91
CA LYS A 643 -16.71 -47.69 2.04
C LYS A 643 -15.70 -48.43 1.17
N LYS A 644 -15.63 -48.05 -0.12
CA LYS A 644 -14.70 -48.64 -1.10
C LYS A 644 -13.23 -48.64 -0.66
N GLU A 645 -12.82 -47.60 0.05
CA GLU A 645 -11.43 -47.40 0.52
C GLU A 645 -11.25 -47.76 2.00
N GLY A 646 -12.28 -48.31 2.66
CA GLY A 646 -12.20 -48.70 4.07
C GLY A 646 -11.68 -47.55 4.96
N TYR A 647 -10.61 -47.81 5.70
CA TYR A 647 -9.94 -46.84 6.57
C TYR A 647 -9.22 -45.70 5.83
N ASP A 648 -8.88 -45.88 4.56
CA ASP A 648 -8.25 -44.84 3.73
C ASP A 648 -9.25 -43.86 3.13
N SER A 649 -10.55 -44.12 3.33
CA SER A 649 -11.61 -43.24 2.85
C SER A 649 -11.43 -41.80 3.31
N ALA A 650 -11.56 -40.86 2.37
CA ALA A 650 -11.40 -39.44 2.64
C ALA A 650 -12.45 -38.88 3.63
N ILE A 651 -11.98 -38.02 4.54
CA ILE A 651 -12.79 -37.19 5.43
C ILE A 651 -12.64 -35.74 4.96
N ALA A 652 -13.77 -35.10 4.64
CA ALA A 652 -13.81 -33.68 4.25
C ALA A 652 -13.63 -32.77 5.48
N GLN A 653 -13.36 -31.48 5.25
CA GLN A 653 -13.18 -30.50 6.32
C GLN A 653 -14.36 -30.51 7.31
N GLY A 654 -14.06 -30.72 8.59
CA GLY A 654 -15.07 -30.82 9.65
C GLY A 654 -15.94 -32.08 9.58
N GLY A 655 -15.62 -33.04 8.72
CA GLY A 655 -16.38 -34.28 8.49
C GLY A 655 -17.74 -34.05 7.86
N SER A 656 -17.86 -33.15 6.88
CA SER A 656 -19.15 -32.85 6.21
C SER A 656 -19.70 -34.01 5.36
N ASN A 657 -18.86 -34.98 5.00
CA ASN A 657 -19.19 -36.15 4.18
C ASN A 657 -19.52 -37.42 4.99
N VAL A 658 -19.71 -37.31 6.30
CA VAL A 658 -20.16 -38.40 7.19
C VAL A 658 -21.33 -37.94 8.06
N SER A 659 -22.20 -38.87 8.45
CA SER A 659 -23.37 -38.53 9.29
C SER A 659 -22.95 -38.11 10.71
N GLY A 660 -23.84 -37.43 11.45
CA GLY A 660 -23.56 -37.01 12.83
C GLY A 660 -23.16 -38.18 13.75
N GLY A 661 -23.92 -39.28 13.71
CA GLY A 661 -23.61 -40.48 14.49
C GLY A 661 -22.32 -41.19 14.04
N GLN A 662 -21.99 -41.19 12.74
CA GLN A 662 -20.69 -41.69 12.26
C GLN A 662 -19.54 -40.81 12.78
N LYS A 663 -19.69 -39.49 12.69
CA LYS A 663 -18.70 -38.53 13.17
C LYS A 663 -18.40 -38.71 14.66
N GLN A 664 -19.44 -38.92 15.46
CA GLN A 664 -19.31 -39.16 16.89
C GLN A 664 -18.60 -40.49 17.19
N ARG A 665 -18.98 -41.58 16.51
CA ARG A 665 -18.30 -42.88 16.63
C ARG A 665 -16.82 -42.81 16.26
N LEU A 666 -16.46 -42.11 15.19
CA LEU A 666 -15.05 -41.89 14.83
C LEU A 666 -14.29 -41.06 15.88
N ALA A 667 -14.94 -40.06 16.48
CA ALA A 667 -14.34 -39.28 17.56
C ALA A 667 -14.13 -40.12 18.83
N ILE A 668 -15.06 -41.03 19.15
CA ILE A 668 -14.93 -42.01 20.23
C ILE A 668 -13.78 -42.98 19.94
N ALA A 669 -13.73 -43.54 18.72
CA ALA A 669 -12.63 -44.41 18.30
C ALA A 669 -11.27 -43.73 18.44
N ARG A 670 -11.15 -42.44 18.07
CA ARG A 670 -9.93 -41.64 18.25
C ARG A 670 -9.50 -41.54 19.73
N ALA A 671 -10.45 -41.38 20.65
CA ALA A 671 -10.13 -41.35 22.09
C ALA A 671 -9.72 -42.73 22.63
N ILE A 672 -10.33 -43.81 22.12
CA ILE A 672 -10.00 -45.20 22.49
C ILE A 672 -8.61 -45.60 21.97
N ALA A 673 -8.29 -45.26 20.72
CA ALA A 673 -7.00 -45.58 20.09
C ALA A 673 -5.80 -45.00 20.86
N LYS A 674 -6.02 -43.93 21.61
CA LYS A 674 -5.01 -43.29 22.46
C LYS A 674 -4.66 -44.11 23.71
N GLN A 675 -5.54 -44.99 24.18
CA GLN A 675 -5.38 -45.80 25.40
C GLN A 675 -5.06 -44.98 26.69
N PRO A 676 -5.81 -43.92 27.00
CA PRO A 676 -5.60 -43.05 28.18
C PRO A 676 -5.88 -43.77 29.52
N GLN A 677 -5.56 -43.13 30.65
CA GLN A 677 -5.99 -43.55 31.99
C GLN A 677 -7.37 -43.01 32.36
N VAL A 678 -7.73 -41.83 31.82
CA VAL A 678 -9.01 -41.16 32.07
C VAL A 678 -9.77 -40.96 30.77
N PHE A 679 -10.96 -41.53 30.67
CA PHE A 679 -11.89 -41.30 29.57
C PHE A 679 -12.95 -40.28 29.96
N ILE A 680 -13.17 -39.30 29.09
CA ILE A 680 -14.16 -38.24 29.30
C ILE A 680 -15.07 -38.17 28.07
N PHE A 681 -16.35 -38.45 28.27
CA PHE A 681 -17.38 -38.40 27.23
C PHE A 681 -18.38 -37.29 27.56
N ASP A 682 -18.25 -36.14 26.90
CA ASP A 682 -19.19 -35.03 27.05
C ASP A 682 -20.40 -35.30 26.16
N ASP A 683 -21.46 -35.91 26.67
CA ASP A 683 -22.73 -36.15 25.95
C ASP A 683 -22.57 -36.83 24.58
N SER A 684 -21.50 -37.61 24.45
CA SER A 684 -21.05 -38.16 23.17
C SER A 684 -21.89 -39.35 22.69
N PHE A 685 -22.73 -39.91 23.55
CA PHE A 685 -23.60 -41.04 23.19
C PHE A 685 -24.97 -40.60 22.67
N SER A 686 -25.35 -39.34 22.87
CA SER A 686 -26.68 -38.82 22.53
C SER A 686 -26.99 -38.83 21.02
N ALA A 687 -25.96 -38.70 20.19
CA ALA A 687 -26.04 -38.73 18.73
C ALA A 687 -26.19 -40.13 18.13
N LEU A 688 -26.13 -41.18 18.95
CA LEU A 688 -26.29 -42.58 18.53
C LEU A 688 -27.72 -43.06 18.83
N ASP A 689 -28.19 -44.02 18.02
CA ASP A 689 -29.41 -44.75 18.34
C ASP A 689 -29.20 -45.62 19.59
N LEU A 690 -30.30 -45.94 20.28
CA LEU A 690 -30.26 -46.63 21.58
C LEU A 690 -29.55 -47.99 21.52
N LYS A 691 -29.67 -48.71 20.40
CA LYS A 691 -29.07 -50.04 20.24
C LYS A 691 -27.55 -49.91 20.08
N THR A 692 -27.11 -49.00 19.23
CA THR A 692 -25.67 -48.74 19.00
C THR A 692 -25.01 -48.15 20.26
N ASP A 693 -25.68 -47.24 20.97
CA ASP A 693 -25.20 -46.73 22.27
C ASP A 693 -24.99 -47.89 23.27
N ALA A 694 -26.02 -48.71 23.50
CA ALA A 694 -25.91 -49.82 24.44
C ALA A 694 -24.83 -50.83 24.05
N ALA A 695 -24.68 -51.13 22.76
CA ALA A 695 -23.63 -52.01 22.25
C ALA A 695 -22.23 -51.43 22.47
N LEU A 696 -22.05 -50.15 22.15
CA LEU A 696 -20.79 -49.42 22.35
C LEU A 696 -20.40 -49.37 23.83
N ARG A 697 -21.32 -48.96 24.72
CA ARG A 697 -21.04 -48.92 26.17
C ARG A 697 -20.67 -50.29 26.73
N ARG A 698 -21.35 -51.35 26.28
CA ARG A 698 -21.03 -52.72 26.69
C ARG A 698 -19.66 -53.17 26.18
N ALA A 699 -19.27 -52.78 24.96
CA ALA A 699 -17.94 -53.06 24.43
C ALA A 699 -16.85 -52.27 25.18
N LEU A 700 -17.11 -50.98 25.44
CA LEU A 700 -16.21 -50.09 26.15
C LEU A 700 -15.94 -50.59 27.58
N ALA A 701 -16.98 -50.95 28.33
CA ALA A 701 -16.88 -51.43 29.71
C ALA A 701 -15.92 -52.63 29.87
N LYS A 702 -15.81 -53.50 28.85
CA LYS A 702 -14.90 -54.66 28.88
C LYS A 702 -13.42 -54.28 28.70
N LYS A 703 -13.14 -53.09 28.17
CA LYS A 703 -11.79 -52.63 27.82
C LYS A 703 -11.24 -51.55 28.75
N VAL A 704 -12.12 -50.91 29.52
CA VAL A 704 -11.78 -49.81 30.44
C VAL A 704 -11.87 -50.22 31.92
N VAL A 705 -11.74 -51.52 32.22
CA VAL A 705 -11.96 -52.10 33.57
C VAL A 705 -11.12 -51.45 34.66
N ASP A 706 -9.88 -51.05 34.35
CA ASP A 706 -8.96 -50.43 35.31
C ASP A 706 -8.77 -48.93 35.06
N LYS A 707 -9.70 -48.29 34.35
CA LYS A 707 -9.59 -46.89 33.89
C LYS A 707 -10.68 -46.03 34.51
N THR A 708 -10.41 -44.75 34.69
CA THR A 708 -11.41 -43.81 35.19
C THR A 708 -12.30 -43.37 34.04
N VAL A 709 -13.62 -43.50 34.17
CA VAL A 709 -14.57 -43.14 33.12
C VAL A 709 -15.51 -42.05 33.62
N ILE A 710 -15.53 -40.91 32.94
CA ILE A 710 -16.42 -39.79 33.24
C ILE A 710 -17.38 -39.61 32.06
N ILE A 711 -18.68 -39.71 32.32
CA ILE A 711 -19.72 -39.62 31.30
C ILE A 711 -20.69 -38.50 31.65
N VAL A 712 -20.74 -37.47 30.82
CA VAL A 712 -21.86 -36.53 30.83
C VAL A 712 -22.97 -37.13 29.98
N ALA A 713 -24.19 -37.21 30.51
CA ALA A 713 -25.32 -37.69 29.75
C ALA A 713 -26.55 -36.83 30.00
N GLN A 714 -27.41 -36.74 28.98
CA GLN A 714 -28.76 -36.21 29.11
C GLN A 714 -29.79 -37.29 29.44
N ARG A 715 -29.52 -38.55 29.08
CA ARG A 715 -30.45 -39.68 29.24
C ARG A 715 -30.10 -40.53 30.45
N ILE A 716 -31.09 -40.87 31.29
CA ILE A 716 -30.87 -41.76 32.43
C ILE A 716 -30.40 -43.15 32.01
N SER A 717 -30.90 -43.68 30.90
CA SER A 717 -30.49 -44.99 30.37
C SER A 717 -28.99 -45.10 30.07
N THR A 718 -28.31 -43.97 29.86
CA THR A 718 -26.86 -43.91 29.66
C THR A 718 -26.09 -44.08 30.97
N ILE A 719 -26.64 -43.61 32.08
CA ILE A 719 -25.97 -43.48 33.39
C ILE A 719 -26.51 -44.41 34.47
N LEU A 720 -27.55 -45.19 34.16
CA LEU A 720 -28.25 -46.09 35.08
C LEU A 720 -27.31 -47.02 35.86
N HIS A 721 -26.26 -47.49 35.19
CA HIS A 721 -25.29 -48.44 35.74
C HIS A 721 -23.96 -47.77 36.16
N ALA A 722 -23.92 -46.44 36.29
CA ALA A 722 -22.73 -45.76 36.78
C ALA A 722 -22.55 -46.00 38.29
N ASP A 723 -21.30 -46.23 38.71
CA ASP A 723 -20.95 -46.44 40.12
C ASP A 723 -21.19 -45.19 40.97
N GLN A 724 -21.10 -44.01 40.35
CA GLN A 724 -21.38 -42.73 40.97
C GLN A 724 -22.08 -41.82 39.96
N ILE A 725 -23.18 -41.20 40.36
CA ILE A 725 -23.90 -40.20 39.57
C ILE A 725 -23.87 -38.87 40.32
N LEU A 726 -23.46 -37.81 39.62
CA LEU A 726 -23.45 -36.43 40.08
C LEU A 726 -24.61 -35.67 39.43
N VAL A 727 -25.52 -35.17 40.25
CA VAL A 727 -26.68 -34.38 39.81
C VAL A 727 -26.31 -32.91 39.92
N LEU A 728 -26.15 -32.26 38.77
CA LEU A 728 -25.73 -30.87 38.67
C LEU A 728 -26.94 -29.97 38.41
N ASN A 729 -27.19 -29.01 39.30
CA ASN A 729 -28.22 -28.00 39.14
C ASN A 729 -27.64 -26.62 39.45
N ASP A 730 -27.88 -25.63 38.58
CA ASP A 730 -27.36 -24.26 38.69
C ASP A 730 -25.88 -24.19 39.11
N GLY A 731 -25.04 -25.01 38.49
CA GLY A 731 -23.60 -25.03 38.74
C GLY A 731 -23.16 -25.67 40.05
N ARG A 732 -24.06 -26.32 40.81
CA ARG A 732 -23.76 -27.00 42.08
C ARG A 732 -24.14 -28.47 42.03
N ILE A 733 -23.41 -29.32 42.76
CA ILE A 733 -23.80 -30.73 42.96
C ILE A 733 -24.91 -30.77 44.01
N VAL A 734 -26.14 -31.07 43.58
CA VAL A 734 -27.32 -31.19 44.46
C VAL A 734 -27.60 -32.63 44.87
N GLY A 735 -26.93 -33.60 44.26
CA GLY A 735 -27.02 -35.02 44.60
C GLY A 735 -25.79 -35.78 44.13
N LYS A 736 -25.35 -36.74 44.95
CA LYS A 736 -24.22 -37.64 44.67
C LYS A 736 -24.53 -39.02 45.24
N GLY A 737 -24.52 -40.04 44.38
CA GLY A 737 -24.83 -41.42 44.80
C GLY A 737 -25.10 -42.34 43.61
N THR A 738 -25.64 -43.52 43.87
CA THR A 738 -26.10 -44.46 42.84
C THR A 738 -27.50 -44.09 42.34
N HIS A 739 -27.95 -44.74 41.25
CA HIS A 739 -29.31 -44.55 40.73
C HIS A 739 -30.39 -44.73 41.80
N GLU A 740 -30.30 -45.81 42.59
CA GLU A 740 -31.29 -46.13 43.62
C GLU A 740 -31.29 -45.11 44.78
N GLU A 741 -30.10 -44.64 45.18
CA GLU A 741 -29.95 -43.63 46.24
C GLU A 741 -30.53 -42.28 45.80
N LEU A 742 -30.22 -41.85 44.58
CA LEU A 742 -30.69 -40.58 44.04
C LEU A 742 -32.18 -40.58 43.74
N LEU A 743 -32.74 -41.71 43.31
CA LEU A 743 -34.18 -41.84 43.10
C LEU A 743 -34.97 -41.70 44.42
N ARG A 744 -34.36 -42.06 45.56
CA ARG A 744 -34.99 -41.88 46.88
C ARG A 744 -34.73 -40.49 47.46
N GLY A 745 -33.49 -39.99 47.34
CA GLY A 745 -33.00 -38.84 48.10
C GLY A 745 -32.81 -37.53 47.34
N CYS A 746 -32.87 -37.52 46.00
CA CYS A 746 -32.62 -36.32 45.19
C CYS A 746 -33.84 -35.94 44.35
N GLU A 747 -34.47 -34.81 44.68
CA GLU A 747 -35.66 -34.32 43.97
C GLU A 747 -35.40 -34.04 42.49
N THR A 748 -34.33 -33.30 42.18
CA THR A 748 -33.94 -32.99 40.80
C THR A 748 -33.69 -34.27 39.98
N TYR A 749 -33.10 -35.30 40.57
CA TYR A 749 -32.91 -36.58 39.87
C TYR A 749 -34.24 -37.28 39.58
N ARG A 750 -35.16 -37.31 40.55
CA ARG A 750 -36.51 -37.88 40.36
C ARG A 750 -37.29 -37.15 39.27
N GLU A 751 -37.21 -35.82 39.21
CA GLU A 751 -37.87 -35.04 38.15
C GLU A 751 -37.34 -35.43 36.76
N ILE A 752 -36.03 -35.48 36.61
CA ILE A 752 -35.39 -35.95 35.36
C ILE A 752 -35.83 -37.37 35.05
N ALA A 753 -35.90 -38.25 36.06
CA ALA A 753 -36.31 -39.65 35.87
C ALA A 753 -37.77 -39.80 35.45
N ARG A 754 -38.69 -39.07 36.10
CA ARG A 754 -40.11 -39.04 35.72
C ARG A 754 -40.33 -38.54 34.30
N SER A 755 -39.49 -37.61 33.83
CA SER A 755 -39.60 -37.09 32.45
C SER A 755 -39.08 -38.06 31.37
N GLN A 756 -38.28 -39.06 31.73
CA GLN A 756 -37.57 -39.92 30.76
C GLN A 756 -37.85 -41.41 30.88
N MET A 757 -38.28 -41.89 32.04
CA MET A 757 -38.51 -43.30 32.33
C MET A 757 -40.00 -43.57 32.50
N SER A 758 -40.43 -44.77 32.13
CA SER A 758 -41.81 -45.20 32.34
C SER A 758 -42.10 -45.46 33.81
N ALA A 759 -43.37 -45.37 34.22
CA ALA A 759 -43.82 -45.65 35.60
C ALA A 759 -43.31 -47.01 36.13
N LYS A 760 -43.29 -48.01 35.24
CA LYS A 760 -42.80 -49.37 35.53
C LYS A 760 -41.30 -49.43 35.79
N GLU A 761 -40.51 -48.61 35.11
CA GLU A 761 -39.05 -48.52 35.31
C GLU A 761 -38.69 -47.69 36.56
N LEU A 762 -39.60 -46.83 37.03
CA LEU A 762 -39.45 -46.04 38.25
C LEU A 762 -39.91 -46.80 39.51
N GLY A 763 -40.50 -48.00 39.36
CA GLY A 763 -41.05 -48.77 40.47
C GLY A 763 -42.29 -48.15 41.10
N MET A 764 -43.04 -47.33 40.36
CA MET A 764 -44.26 -46.64 40.81
C MET A 764 -45.52 -47.36 40.31
N GLU A 765 -46.58 -47.44 41.12
CA GLU A 765 -47.89 -47.94 40.68
C GLU A 765 -48.52 -46.97 39.67
N GLU A 766 -49.18 -47.49 38.61
CA GLU A 766 -49.70 -46.74 37.45
C GLU A 766 -50.66 -45.56 37.78
N GLN A 767 -51.08 -45.39 39.04
CA GLN A 767 -52.01 -44.34 39.47
C GLN A 767 -51.35 -43.01 39.88
N GLU A 768 -50.02 -42.92 40.06
CA GLU A 768 -49.37 -41.68 40.55
C GLU A 768 -48.89 -40.73 39.44
N VAL A 769 -48.97 -41.11 38.15
CA VAL A 769 -48.36 -40.34 37.04
C VAL A 769 -49.36 -39.41 36.34
N SER A 770 -50.66 -39.51 36.63
CA SER A 770 -51.72 -38.76 35.92
C SER A 770 -52.03 -37.37 36.49
N VAL A 771 -51.14 -36.77 37.28
CA VAL A 771 -51.32 -35.39 37.78
C VAL A 771 -50.18 -34.55 37.26
N ASN A 772 -50.34 -34.09 36.01
CA ASN A 772 -49.71 -32.95 35.32
C ASN A 772 -49.48 -33.29 33.84
N GLU A 773 -50.57 -33.38 33.08
CA GLU A 773 -50.55 -33.05 31.65
C GLU A 773 -50.96 -31.59 31.45
#